data_AF-A0A640KWJ3-F1
#
_entry.id   AF-A0A640KWJ3-F1
#
_cell.length_a   1.000
_cell.length_b   1.000
_cell.length_c   1.000
_cell.angle_alpha   90.00
_cell.angle_beta   90.00
_cell.angle_gamma   90.00
#
_symmetry.space_group_name_H-M   'P 1'
#
loop_
_entity.id
_entity.type
_entity.pdbx_description
1 polymer ?
#
loop_
_entity_poly.entity_id
_entity_poly.type
_entity_poly.pdbx_seq_one_letter_code
_entity_poly.pdbx_strand_id
1 'polypeptide(L)'
;MTAQVELEVSVLPYGEHQGSFRGVVACSNRDDGYFSGENNYVDTTIYTGFRYQCVEYARRFLLLTTGCVFANCDRASEIYAMDHITHVETGVQYTLHHHHNDGTATQKPTPGDIIIYPYHPELAPWGHVGVISFVEDNRVGIAEQNHYFGLFTSPSESYLNGERCVARYATLTLDEAAKTWRIEEPGPMPSAVGWMSYPDAPTREQIHAPLMPLPCAVKARSTPFDQDGHPFLIHYYLPNGIEIPSGCVRHAYGMRNGAGETLVGATTAVARVLRFTLLLFFHRSRLGPAFRALPTNPLNATLPKGADACTMACREIDALFEVLAEEEVVNATEGIPDVLRQALATYFSIPLEWVMAMERDFAKGETHMAAVVSFYPNIATDSASLEAFHAARKKAGTDGASAAERILPSTASESIPDAEEPFTARCPDTADEFPFKNPHEEAWCLAQVNFGDARVMTVLPQLNKVKQELTERIARMTPSMSPFISTQYRKDFASYLKGVEAVYGPRTGFVIVVSDDQLMSGFLRELVTTLQNLCTLVEYPVRVVNEKDLTFSNGTLHASPSGPPPEVGSQATNIAPSGAFDVNFVYVLCEWPCILEYRESTHSTLYRAAVDPESDVVFAKPLWAYLCCGTVNDGDQVERAHHTSLSHSRSVRFFDVCRRLYLLASPKQPAKTWDLEVSEYKDSCRRIHIDAEPVSVHSPVHLSADSLMINLAGSCYMGHVDAIRNADSENTGIHAGDTAFLMFMFPTRPAT
;
A
#
# COMPACT_ATOMS: atom_id res chain seq x y z
N MET A 1 5.51 -37.64 -26.65
CA MET A 1 5.89 -36.24 -26.42
C MET A 1 4.75 -35.57 -25.68
N THR A 2 4.75 -35.71 -24.35
CA THR A 2 3.80 -35.07 -23.45
C THR A 2 4.37 -33.70 -23.10
N ALA A 3 3.73 -32.65 -23.59
CA ALA A 3 4.03 -31.29 -23.17
C ALA A 3 3.63 -31.14 -21.70
N GLN A 4 4.61 -30.99 -20.81
CA GLN A 4 4.39 -30.35 -19.52
C GLN A 4 4.02 -28.90 -19.84
N VAL A 5 2.74 -28.59 -19.80
CA VAL A 5 2.28 -27.22 -19.58
C VAL A 5 2.56 -26.98 -18.10
N GLU A 6 3.67 -26.33 -17.79
CA GLU A 6 3.78 -25.61 -16.51
C GLU A 6 2.61 -24.61 -16.51
N LEU A 7 1.57 -24.91 -15.76
CA LEU A 7 0.55 -23.94 -15.39
C LEU A 7 1.27 -22.85 -14.61
N GLU A 8 1.58 -21.72 -15.25
CA GLU A 8 2.01 -20.52 -14.55
C GLU A 8 1.02 -20.27 -13.41
N VAL A 9 1.52 -20.35 -12.18
CA VAL A 9 0.71 -20.10 -10.99
C VAL A 9 0.30 -18.63 -11.04
N SER A 10 -0.96 -18.38 -11.35
CA SER A 10 -1.55 -17.04 -11.28
C SER A 10 -1.44 -16.52 -9.85
N VAL A 11 -0.62 -15.48 -9.67
CA VAL A 11 -0.47 -14.77 -8.41
C VAL A 11 -1.76 -14.02 -8.11
N LEU A 12 -2.30 -14.21 -6.90
CA LEU A 12 -3.53 -13.56 -6.46
C LEU A 12 -3.25 -12.17 -5.87
N PRO A 13 -4.12 -11.17 -6.13
CA PRO A 13 -4.05 -9.85 -5.50
C PRO A 13 -4.02 -9.91 -3.97
N TYR A 14 -3.49 -8.86 -3.33
CA TYR A 14 -3.47 -8.76 -1.87
C TYR A 14 -4.88 -8.91 -1.26
N GLY A 15 -5.00 -9.76 -0.25
CA GLY A 15 -6.25 -10.02 0.48
C GLY A 15 -7.18 -11.06 -0.14
N GLU A 16 -6.90 -11.51 -1.35
CA GLU A 16 -7.69 -12.57 -2.00
C GLU A 16 -7.51 -13.92 -1.31
N HIS A 17 -8.58 -14.71 -1.25
CA HIS A 17 -8.57 -16.01 -0.60
C HIS A 17 -7.76 -17.03 -1.41
N GLN A 18 -6.70 -17.56 -0.83
CA GLN A 18 -5.92 -18.64 -1.45
C GLN A 18 -6.57 -20.00 -1.17
N GLY A 19 -7.05 -20.20 0.05
CA GLY A 19 -7.62 -21.46 0.53
C GLY A 19 -7.91 -21.39 2.02
N SER A 20 -8.15 -22.53 2.64
CA SER A 20 -8.39 -22.62 4.08
C SER A 20 -7.97 -23.98 4.62
N PHE A 21 -7.63 -24.04 5.91
CA PHE A 21 -7.39 -25.30 6.61
C PHE A 21 -8.23 -25.34 7.88
N ARG A 22 -9.11 -26.33 8.01
CA ARG A 22 -10.08 -26.45 9.11
C ARG A 22 -10.95 -25.19 9.23
N GLY A 23 -11.29 -24.57 8.11
CA GLY A 23 -12.07 -23.32 8.06
C GLY A 23 -11.28 -22.03 8.34
N VAL A 24 -9.98 -22.12 8.69
CA VAL A 24 -9.13 -20.93 8.84
C VAL A 24 -8.59 -20.49 7.47
N VAL A 25 -9.11 -19.37 6.96
CA VAL A 25 -8.77 -18.82 5.64
C VAL A 25 -7.33 -18.30 5.59
N ALA A 26 -6.62 -18.64 4.52
CA ALA A 26 -5.36 -18.03 4.13
C ALA A 26 -5.60 -17.03 3.00
N CYS A 27 -5.06 -15.83 3.14
CA CYS A 27 -5.18 -14.75 2.16
C CYS A 27 -3.81 -14.46 1.53
N SER A 28 -3.84 -14.06 0.25
CA SER A 28 -2.65 -13.68 -0.49
C SER A 28 -2.03 -12.44 0.13
N ASN A 29 -0.74 -12.53 0.46
CA ASN A 29 0.10 -11.36 0.77
C ASN A 29 0.68 -10.73 -0.52
N ARG A 30 0.08 -11.04 -1.67
CA ARG A 30 0.47 -10.62 -3.02
C ARG A 30 1.80 -11.19 -3.51
N ASP A 31 2.93 -10.82 -2.92
CA ASP A 31 4.25 -11.38 -3.28
C ASP A 31 5.27 -11.34 -2.14
N ASP A 32 6.43 -11.95 -2.39
CA ASP A 32 7.53 -12.04 -1.44
C ASP A 32 8.11 -10.66 -1.11
N GLY A 33 8.01 -10.31 0.18
CA GLY A 33 8.51 -9.05 0.73
C GLY A 33 7.48 -7.92 0.72
N TYR A 34 6.24 -8.18 0.33
CA TYR A 34 5.15 -7.22 0.52
C TYR A 34 4.81 -7.03 1.99
N PHE A 35 4.64 -5.77 2.41
CA PHE A 35 4.23 -5.39 3.75
C PHE A 35 3.08 -4.38 3.68
N SER A 36 1.92 -4.76 4.23
CA SER A 36 0.70 -3.93 4.15
C SER A 36 0.68 -2.76 5.12
N GLY A 37 1.40 -2.85 6.25
CA GLY A 37 1.22 -1.95 7.41
C GLY A 37 -0.10 -2.15 8.17
N GLU A 38 -0.90 -3.17 7.83
CA GLU A 38 -2.23 -3.40 8.41
C GLU A 38 -2.18 -4.48 9.48
N ASN A 39 -2.61 -4.13 10.70
CA ASN A 39 -2.77 -5.10 11.78
C ASN A 39 -4.02 -5.95 11.56
N ASN A 40 -3.94 -7.24 11.89
CA ASN A 40 -5.09 -8.13 11.97
C ASN A 40 -5.52 -8.39 13.41
N TYR A 41 -6.83 -8.44 13.63
CA TYR A 41 -7.43 -8.75 14.93
C TYR A 41 -8.57 -9.75 14.80
N VAL A 42 -8.62 -10.73 15.70
CA VAL A 42 -9.79 -11.58 15.92
C VAL A 42 -10.67 -10.94 17.01
N ASP A 43 -11.99 -10.95 16.82
CA ASP A 43 -12.99 -10.33 17.71
C ASP A 43 -12.65 -8.88 18.10
N THR A 44 -12.02 -8.15 17.19
CA THR A 44 -11.55 -6.76 17.34
C THR A 44 -10.52 -6.50 18.46
N THR A 45 -10.15 -7.51 19.24
CA THR A 45 -9.42 -7.36 20.52
C THR A 45 -8.10 -8.13 20.57
N ILE A 46 -7.98 -9.24 19.85
CA ILE A 46 -6.78 -10.09 19.91
C ILE A 46 -5.97 -9.90 18.63
N TYR A 47 -4.80 -9.28 18.76
CA TYR A 47 -3.88 -9.08 17.65
C TYR A 47 -3.28 -10.41 17.19
N THR A 48 -3.37 -10.71 15.89
CA THR A 48 -2.79 -11.93 15.33
C THR A 48 -1.51 -11.69 14.54
N GLY A 49 -1.25 -10.47 14.06
CA GLY A 49 -0.08 -10.14 13.26
C GLY A 49 -0.41 -9.10 12.19
N PHE A 50 0.54 -8.82 11.30
CA PHE A 50 0.29 -8.00 10.11
C PHE A 50 -0.35 -8.82 8.99
N ARG A 51 -1.35 -8.24 8.32
CA ARG A 51 -2.01 -8.84 7.15
C ARG A 51 -1.06 -8.86 5.95
N TYR A 52 -0.85 -9.95 5.22
CA TYR A 52 -1.17 -11.35 5.54
C TYR A 52 0.15 -12.12 5.66
N GLN A 53 0.93 -11.78 6.69
CA GLN A 53 2.23 -12.40 6.94
C GLN A 53 2.08 -13.86 7.42
N CYS A 54 3.15 -14.63 7.31
CA CYS A 54 3.18 -16.04 7.75
C CYS A 54 2.89 -16.21 9.24
N VAL A 55 3.49 -15.34 10.08
CA VAL A 55 3.27 -15.30 11.54
C VAL A 55 1.81 -15.03 11.88
N GLU A 56 1.16 -14.13 11.11
CA GLU A 56 -0.26 -13.79 11.31
C GLU A 56 -1.15 -15.01 11.12
N TYR A 57 -0.94 -15.76 10.04
CA TYR A 57 -1.69 -16.98 9.75
C TYR A 57 -1.53 -18.03 10.86
N ALA A 58 -0.29 -18.32 11.25
CA ALA A 58 0.01 -19.34 12.24
C ALA A 58 -0.60 -18.99 13.62
N ARG A 59 -0.48 -17.72 14.04
CA ARG A 59 -1.07 -17.26 15.30
C ARG A 59 -2.60 -17.30 15.27
N ARG A 60 -3.21 -16.85 14.16
CA ARG A 60 -4.66 -16.91 13.97
C ARG A 60 -5.18 -18.34 13.89
N PHE A 61 -4.45 -19.24 13.24
CA PHE A 61 -4.79 -20.66 13.18
C PHE A 61 -4.83 -21.28 14.58
N LEU A 62 -3.79 -21.07 15.39
CA LEU A 62 -3.77 -21.55 16.78
C LEU A 62 -4.91 -20.94 17.59
N LEU A 63 -5.14 -19.63 17.47
CA LEU A 63 -6.19 -18.95 18.23
C LEU A 63 -7.58 -19.50 17.90
N LEU A 64 -7.91 -19.63 16.62
CA LEU A 64 -9.23 -20.09 16.18
C LEU A 64 -9.44 -21.59 16.42
N THR A 65 -8.39 -22.40 16.38
CA THR A 65 -8.50 -23.86 16.57
C THR A 65 -8.33 -24.32 18.01
N THR A 66 -7.63 -23.54 18.85
CA THR A 66 -7.30 -23.94 20.23
C THR A 66 -7.62 -22.88 21.29
N GLY A 67 -7.84 -21.62 20.93
CA GLY A 67 -7.92 -20.52 21.90
C GLY A 67 -6.55 -20.04 22.41
N CYS A 68 -5.45 -20.59 21.88
CA CYS A 68 -4.09 -20.28 22.31
C CYS A 68 -3.31 -19.46 21.28
N VAL A 69 -2.30 -18.72 21.73
CA VAL A 69 -1.34 -17.99 20.88
C VAL A 69 0.10 -18.24 21.36
N PHE A 70 1.06 -18.24 20.43
CA PHE A 70 2.46 -18.09 20.78
C PHE A 70 2.80 -16.59 21.01
N ALA A 71 3.93 -16.34 21.68
CA ALA A 71 4.37 -15.00 22.04
C ALA A 71 4.64 -14.09 20.82
N ASN A 72 4.88 -12.81 21.06
CA ASN A 72 5.33 -11.91 20.00
C ASN A 72 6.75 -12.29 19.55
N CYS A 73 7.01 -12.11 18.26
CA CYS A 73 8.30 -12.37 17.63
C CYS A 73 8.52 -11.33 16.53
N ASP A 74 9.76 -10.92 16.34
CA ASP A 74 10.16 -10.02 15.26
C ASP A 74 10.39 -10.84 13.97
N ARG A 75 10.82 -12.10 14.10
CA ARG A 75 11.07 -13.02 12.97
C ARG A 75 10.31 -14.34 13.15
N ALA A 76 9.85 -14.92 12.05
CA ALA A 76 9.16 -16.21 12.07
C ALA A 76 10.06 -17.34 12.61
N SER A 77 11.37 -17.28 12.34
CA SER A 77 12.34 -18.25 12.84
C SER A 77 12.42 -18.34 14.37
N GLU A 78 12.09 -17.26 15.09
CA GLU A 78 12.18 -17.19 16.55
C GLU A 78 11.12 -18.05 17.25
N ILE A 79 10.03 -18.38 16.55
CA ILE A 79 8.94 -19.21 17.08
C ILE A 79 9.46 -20.59 17.49
N TYR A 80 10.45 -21.14 16.79
CA TYR A 80 11.01 -22.45 17.12
C TYR A 80 11.73 -22.50 18.47
N ALA A 81 12.09 -21.36 19.07
CA ALA A 81 12.69 -21.28 20.40
C ALA A 81 11.65 -21.11 21.52
N MET A 82 10.35 -21.08 21.20
CA MET A 82 9.29 -20.90 22.18
C MET A 82 8.83 -22.24 22.75
N ASP A 83 8.81 -22.36 24.08
CA ASP A 83 8.42 -23.60 24.77
C ASP A 83 6.90 -23.71 25.00
N HIS A 84 6.15 -22.60 24.89
CA HIS A 84 4.75 -22.55 25.29
C HIS A 84 3.85 -21.73 24.37
N ILE A 85 2.60 -22.16 24.26
CA ILE A 85 1.46 -21.34 23.80
C ILE A 85 0.55 -21.01 24.98
N THR A 86 -0.07 -19.83 24.97
CA THR A 86 -0.89 -19.33 26.08
C THR A 86 -2.35 -19.21 25.66
N HIS A 87 -3.26 -19.78 26.44
CA HIS A 87 -4.71 -19.65 26.24
C HIS A 87 -5.20 -18.25 26.60
N VAL A 88 -5.84 -17.56 25.66
CA VAL A 88 -6.12 -16.12 25.79
C VAL A 88 -7.14 -15.79 26.88
N GLU A 89 -8.05 -16.70 27.20
CA GLU A 89 -9.13 -16.47 28.18
C GLU A 89 -8.76 -16.92 29.61
N THR A 90 -7.74 -17.77 29.76
CA THR A 90 -7.39 -18.39 31.05
C THR A 90 -5.95 -18.13 31.47
N GLY A 91 -5.08 -17.73 30.54
CA GLY A 91 -3.65 -17.54 30.79
C GLY A 91 -2.87 -18.85 30.96
N VAL A 92 -3.52 -20.00 30.84
CA VAL A 92 -2.86 -21.32 30.96
C VAL A 92 -1.88 -21.50 29.80
N GLN A 93 -0.67 -21.95 30.15
CA GLN A 93 0.37 -22.27 29.17
C GLN A 93 0.37 -23.77 28.85
N TYR A 94 0.48 -24.09 27.57
CA TYR A 94 0.60 -25.45 27.05
C TYR A 94 1.95 -25.61 26.36
N THR A 95 2.60 -26.75 26.57
CA THR A 95 3.93 -27.03 26.05
C THR A 95 3.90 -27.24 24.53
N LEU A 96 4.85 -26.59 23.85
CA LEU A 96 5.23 -26.89 22.48
C LEU A 96 6.28 -28.00 22.50
N HIS A 97 5.99 -29.12 21.84
CA HIS A 97 6.93 -30.22 21.71
C HIS A 97 7.70 -30.06 20.41
N HIS A 98 9.01 -29.85 20.52
CA HIS A 98 9.90 -29.61 19.38
C HIS A 98 10.33 -30.93 18.73
N HIS A 99 10.18 -31.02 17.42
CA HIS A 99 10.66 -32.12 16.61
C HIS A 99 11.70 -31.57 15.63
N HIS A 100 12.97 -31.96 15.80
CA HIS A 100 14.08 -31.44 15.00
C HIS A 100 14.17 -32.15 13.66
N ASN A 101 14.26 -31.37 12.58
CA ASN A 101 14.35 -31.89 11.21
C ASN A 101 15.78 -32.34 10.82
N ASP A 102 16.67 -32.50 11.79
CA ASP A 102 18.06 -32.96 11.61
C ASP A 102 18.19 -34.49 11.54
N GLY A 103 17.06 -35.21 11.53
CA GLY A 103 16.99 -36.67 11.56
C GLY A 103 16.98 -37.27 12.95
N THR A 104 16.62 -36.48 13.97
CA THR A 104 16.39 -36.98 15.33
C THR A 104 14.91 -37.06 15.71
N ALA A 105 14.01 -36.48 14.90
CA ALA A 105 12.56 -36.51 15.15
C ALA A 105 11.99 -37.93 15.09
N THR A 106 11.64 -38.52 16.23
CA THR A 106 11.03 -39.85 16.31
C THR A 106 9.51 -39.84 16.09
N GLN A 107 8.89 -38.67 16.15
CA GLN A 107 7.45 -38.50 15.99
C GLN A 107 7.14 -38.12 14.54
N LYS A 108 6.20 -38.82 13.89
CA LYS A 108 5.70 -38.42 12.56
C LYS A 108 4.94 -37.09 12.71
N PRO A 109 5.13 -36.10 11.82
CA PRO A 109 4.32 -34.88 11.83
C PRO A 109 2.84 -35.21 11.68
N THR A 110 1.98 -34.34 12.20
CA THR A 110 0.53 -34.49 12.16
C THR A 110 -0.17 -33.22 11.66
N PRO A 111 -1.35 -33.33 11.03
CA PRO A 111 -2.11 -32.15 10.61
C PRO A 111 -2.47 -31.24 11.80
N GLY A 112 -1.97 -30.01 11.77
CA GLY A 112 -2.04 -29.01 12.84
C GLY A 112 -0.67 -28.57 13.33
N ASP A 113 0.36 -29.40 13.21
CA ASP A 113 1.71 -29.05 13.68
C ASP A 113 2.25 -27.80 12.99
N ILE A 114 2.97 -26.96 13.74
CA ILE A 114 3.57 -25.72 13.23
C ILE A 114 4.97 -26.01 12.70
N ILE A 115 5.19 -25.83 11.40
CA ILE A 115 6.51 -26.02 10.76
C ILE A 115 7.25 -24.68 10.69
N ILE A 116 8.53 -24.67 11.07
CA ILE A 116 9.37 -23.45 11.14
C ILE A 116 10.60 -23.57 10.25
N TYR A 117 10.93 -22.47 9.56
CA TYR A 117 12.11 -22.35 8.71
C TYR A 117 13.12 -21.37 9.31
N PRO A 118 14.42 -21.62 9.11
CA PRO A 118 15.46 -20.81 9.70
C PRO A 118 15.54 -19.45 9.03
N TYR A 119 16.08 -18.47 9.75
CA TYR A 119 16.60 -17.26 9.13
C TYR A 119 17.63 -17.64 8.07
N HIS A 120 17.43 -17.17 6.85
CA HIS A 120 18.37 -17.34 5.74
C HIS A 120 18.45 -16.02 4.96
N PRO A 121 19.62 -15.36 4.88
CA PRO A 121 19.73 -13.99 4.35
C PRO A 121 19.22 -13.85 2.91
N GLU A 122 19.40 -14.88 2.08
CA GLU A 122 19.03 -14.83 0.66
C GLU A 122 17.64 -15.42 0.35
N LEU A 123 17.25 -16.50 1.03
CA LEU A 123 16.10 -17.34 0.67
C LEU A 123 14.90 -17.14 1.61
N ALA A 124 15.15 -16.77 2.86
CA ALA A 124 14.12 -16.58 3.89
C ALA A 124 14.63 -15.58 4.95
N PRO A 125 14.74 -14.27 4.62
CA PRO A 125 15.42 -13.28 5.46
C PRO A 125 14.74 -13.03 6.83
N TRP A 126 13.60 -13.65 7.10
CA TRP A 126 12.87 -13.59 8.37
C TRP A 126 12.58 -14.97 8.97
N GLY A 127 13.14 -16.01 8.35
CA GLY A 127 12.58 -17.36 8.44
C GLY A 127 11.19 -17.42 7.84
N HIS A 128 10.49 -18.50 8.14
CA HIS A 128 9.12 -18.70 7.70
C HIS A 128 8.38 -19.63 8.68
N VAL A 129 7.06 -19.56 8.68
CA VAL A 129 6.19 -20.44 9.47
C VAL A 129 4.99 -20.86 8.65
N GLY A 130 4.67 -22.14 8.72
CA GLY A 130 3.47 -22.73 8.13
C GLY A 130 2.77 -23.66 9.11
N VAL A 131 1.61 -24.15 8.70
CA VAL A 131 0.85 -25.17 9.42
C VAL A 131 0.82 -26.42 8.54
N ILE A 132 1.24 -27.56 9.07
CA ILE A 132 1.12 -28.84 8.37
C ILE A 132 -0.38 -29.14 8.25
N SER A 133 -0.91 -29.12 7.03
CA SER A 133 -2.34 -29.29 6.77
C SER A 133 -2.71 -30.69 6.32
N PHE A 134 -1.74 -31.47 5.84
CA PHE A 134 -1.95 -32.81 5.34
C PHE A 134 -0.69 -33.66 5.55
N VAL A 135 -0.86 -34.95 5.85
CA VAL A 135 0.27 -35.88 6.02
C VAL A 135 -0.08 -37.21 5.38
N GLU A 136 0.80 -37.69 4.50
CA GLU A 136 0.77 -39.02 3.89
C GLU A 136 2.06 -39.78 4.27
N ASP A 137 2.35 -40.91 3.63
CA ASP A 137 3.57 -41.69 3.93
C ASP A 137 4.85 -41.05 3.38
N ASN A 138 4.77 -40.35 2.25
CA ASN A 138 5.93 -39.81 1.55
C ASN A 138 5.90 -38.28 1.35
N ARG A 139 4.88 -37.59 1.89
CA ARG A 139 4.74 -36.14 1.76
C ARG A 139 3.93 -35.52 2.88
N VAL A 140 4.15 -34.22 3.08
CA VAL A 140 3.32 -33.34 3.89
C VAL A 140 2.78 -32.22 3.01
N GLY A 141 1.52 -31.83 3.25
CA GLY A 141 0.94 -30.61 2.71
C GLY A 141 1.03 -29.49 3.75
N ILE A 142 1.32 -28.28 3.31
CA ILE A 142 1.50 -27.11 4.17
C ILE A 142 0.47 -26.05 3.80
N ALA A 143 -0.21 -25.49 4.79
CA ALA A 143 -1.02 -24.27 4.71
C ALA A 143 -0.25 -23.10 5.29
N GLU A 144 -0.13 -22.00 4.56
CA GLU A 144 0.73 -20.86 4.93
C GLU A 144 0.33 -19.59 4.18
N GLN A 145 0.78 -18.42 4.65
CA GLN A 145 0.68 -17.15 3.90
C GLN A 145 2.10 -16.62 3.66
N ASN A 146 2.25 -15.73 2.66
CA ASN A 146 3.52 -15.05 2.37
C ASN A 146 4.69 -15.97 1.97
N HIS A 147 4.39 -16.95 1.09
CA HIS A 147 5.40 -17.79 0.44
C HIS A 147 4.86 -18.38 -0.88
N TYR A 148 3.63 -18.91 -0.82
CA TYR A 148 2.86 -19.26 -2.00
C TYR A 148 1.75 -18.22 -2.21
N PHE A 149 1.51 -17.79 -3.45
CA PHE A 149 0.56 -16.70 -3.77
C PHE A 149 -0.57 -17.10 -4.72
N GLY A 150 -0.63 -18.38 -5.11
CA GLY A 150 -1.72 -18.93 -5.92
C GLY A 150 -2.87 -19.48 -5.08
N LEU A 151 -3.82 -20.12 -5.76
CA LEU A 151 -4.89 -20.89 -5.12
C LEU A 151 -4.34 -22.18 -4.52
N PHE A 152 -4.72 -22.46 -3.27
CA PHE A 152 -4.41 -23.74 -2.64
C PHE A 152 -5.09 -24.88 -3.39
N THR A 153 -4.56 -26.07 -3.21
CA THR A 153 -5.11 -27.31 -3.75
C THR A 153 -5.75 -28.12 -2.65
N SER A 154 -6.72 -28.97 -3.01
CA SER A 154 -7.23 -29.99 -2.10
C SER A 154 -6.41 -31.28 -2.28
N PRO A 155 -6.01 -31.98 -1.20
CA PRO A 155 -5.36 -33.29 -1.32
C PRO A 155 -6.23 -34.33 -2.02
N SER A 156 -7.52 -34.33 -1.73
CA SER A 156 -8.54 -35.19 -2.34
C SER A 156 -9.93 -34.66 -2.01
N GLU A 157 -10.95 -35.04 -2.79
CA GLU A 157 -12.37 -34.70 -2.48
C GLU A 157 -12.83 -35.24 -1.12
N SER A 158 -12.20 -36.31 -0.63
CA SER A 158 -12.54 -36.93 0.66
C SER A 158 -11.86 -36.26 1.86
N TYR A 159 -10.76 -35.54 1.67
CA TYR A 159 -10.06 -34.87 2.75
C TYR A 159 -10.73 -33.53 3.06
N LEU A 160 -11.24 -33.37 4.29
CA LEU A 160 -11.96 -32.16 4.73
C LEU A 160 -13.05 -31.70 3.74
N ASN A 161 -13.78 -32.65 3.14
CA ASN A 161 -14.81 -32.39 2.13
C ASN A 161 -14.32 -31.59 0.91
N GLY A 162 -13.08 -31.84 0.48
CA GLY A 162 -12.49 -31.16 -0.68
C GLY A 162 -11.98 -29.75 -0.36
N GLU A 163 -11.79 -29.40 0.92
CA GLU A 163 -11.21 -28.12 1.32
C GLU A 163 -9.83 -27.95 0.64
N ARG A 164 -9.60 -26.76 0.07
CA ARG A 164 -8.32 -26.39 -0.55
C ARG A 164 -7.35 -25.95 0.54
N CYS A 165 -6.71 -26.92 1.19
CA CYS A 165 -5.89 -26.71 2.37
C CYS A 165 -4.38 -26.84 2.16
N VAL A 166 -3.92 -27.10 0.93
CA VAL A 166 -2.48 -27.27 0.65
C VAL A 166 -1.99 -26.19 -0.29
N ALA A 167 -1.15 -25.30 0.23
CA ALA A 167 -0.41 -24.31 -0.55
C ALA A 167 0.68 -25.01 -1.39
N ARG A 168 1.46 -25.86 -0.73
CA ARG A 168 2.53 -26.67 -1.35
C ARG A 168 2.75 -27.98 -0.60
N TYR A 169 3.39 -28.92 -1.29
CA TYR A 169 3.84 -30.19 -0.70
C TYR A 169 5.34 -30.16 -0.45
N ALA A 170 5.77 -30.79 0.63
CA ALA A 170 7.16 -31.15 0.89
C ALA A 170 7.28 -32.68 1.02
N THR A 171 8.46 -33.23 0.74
CA THR A 171 8.71 -34.68 0.83
C THR A 171 8.86 -35.08 2.28
N LEU A 172 8.23 -36.19 2.68
CA LEU A 172 8.40 -36.78 4.00
C LEU A 172 9.16 -38.09 3.85
N THR A 173 10.27 -38.23 4.57
CA THR A 173 11.10 -39.44 4.56
C THR A 173 11.13 -40.06 5.95
N LEU A 174 11.06 -41.40 5.99
CA LEU A 174 11.28 -42.22 7.18
C LEU A 174 12.64 -42.93 7.03
N ASP A 175 13.55 -42.66 7.95
CA ASP A 175 14.71 -43.53 8.13
C ASP A 175 14.25 -44.77 8.91
N GLU A 176 14.13 -45.91 8.22
CA GLU A 176 13.68 -47.16 8.82
C GLU A 176 14.64 -47.72 9.87
N ALA A 177 15.94 -47.40 9.78
CA ALA A 177 16.95 -47.88 10.71
C ALA A 177 16.96 -47.04 12.00
N ALA A 178 16.91 -45.72 11.86
CA ALA A 178 16.87 -44.80 13.00
C ALA A 178 15.45 -44.62 13.58
N LYS A 179 14.41 -44.99 12.84
CA LYS A 179 12.99 -44.72 13.15
C LYS A 179 12.71 -43.24 13.34
N THR A 180 13.31 -42.42 12.48
CA THR A 180 13.22 -40.95 12.52
C THR A 180 12.66 -40.39 11.22
N TRP A 181 11.92 -39.30 11.34
CA TRP A 181 11.27 -38.59 10.23
C TRP A 181 12.06 -37.35 9.82
N ARG A 182 12.03 -37.03 8.52
CA ARG A 182 12.55 -35.77 7.97
C ARG A 182 11.59 -35.22 6.92
N ILE A 183 11.49 -33.89 6.88
CA ILE A 183 10.77 -33.13 5.87
C ILE A 183 11.81 -32.46 4.96
N GLU A 184 11.76 -32.78 3.68
CA GLU A 184 12.65 -32.29 2.64
C GLU A 184 11.89 -31.34 1.70
N GLU A 185 12.40 -30.12 1.58
CA GLU A 185 11.77 -29.08 0.77
C GLU A 185 12.11 -29.21 -0.71
N PRO A 186 11.12 -29.10 -1.62
CA PRO A 186 11.41 -28.96 -3.03
C PRO A 186 11.93 -27.54 -3.33
N GLY A 187 12.95 -27.45 -4.19
CA GLY A 187 13.41 -26.18 -4.72
C GLY A 187 14.34 -25.39 -3.78
N PRO A 188 14.32 -24.04 -3.85
CA PRO A 188 15.30 -23.20 -3.16
C PRO A 188 14.91 -22.84 -1.72
N MET A 189 13.80 -23.32 -1.17
CA MET A 189 13.44 -23.07 0.23
C MET A 189 14.48 -23.70 1.16
N PRO A 190 14.98 -22.99 2.20
CA PRO A 190 15.87 -23.60 3.17
C PRO A 190 15.17 -24.76 3.88
N SER A 191 15.91 -25.79 4.29
CA SER A 191 15.33 -26.88 5.07
C SER A 191 14.70 -26.35 6.35
N ALA A 192 13.49 -26.84 6.67
CA ALA A 192 12.83 -26.50 7.92
C ALA A 192 13.72 -26.85 9.12
N VAL A 193 13.71 -26.01 10.16
CA VAL A 193 14.38 -26.31 11.45
C VAL A 193 13.72 -27.52 12.09
N GLY A 194 12.39 -27.61 11.97
CA GLY A 194 11.57 -28.61 12.62
C GLY A 194 10.10 -28.23 12.60
N TRP A 195 9.30 -29.03 13.28
CA TRP A 195 7.90 -28.73 13.57
C TRP A 195 7.62 -28.84 15.06
N MET A 196 6.55 -28.18 15.51
CA MET A 196 6.12 -28.17 16.90
C MET A 196 4.70 -28.69 17.01
N SER A 197 4.49 -29.66 17.91
CA SER A 197 3.17 -30.22 18.24
C SER A 197 2.71 -29.77 19.62
N TYR A 198 1.41 -29.74 19.86
CA TYR A 198 0.80 -29.24 21.10
C TYR A 198 -0.39 -30.12 21.54
N PRO A 199 -0.17 -31.42 21.80
CA PRO A 199 -1.25 -32.39 22.02
C PRO A 199 -2.12 -32.09 23.25
N ASP A 200 -1.57 -31.38 24.23
CA ASP A 200 -2.26 -31.05 25.48
C ASP A 200 -3.12 -29.77 25.38
N ALA A 201 -2.99 -29.01 24.29
CA ALA A 201 -3.77 -27.79 24.10
C ALA A 201 -5.23 -28.13 23.75
N PRO A 202 -6.19 -27.32 24.22
CA PRO A 202 -7.61 -27.57 23.93
C PRO A 202 -7.90 -27.41 22.45
N THR A 203 -8.97 -28.05 21.99
CA THR A 203 -9.51 -27.87 20.63
C THR A 203 -10.86 -27.17 20.71
N ARG A 204 -11.08 -26.15 19.88
CA ARG A 204 -12.35 -25.45 19.77
C ARG A 204 -13.27 -26.20 18.80
N GLU A 205 -14.47 -26.54 19.27
CA GLU A 205 -15.49 -27.17 18.42
C GLU A 205 -16.04 -26.19 17.36
N GLN A 206 -16.11 -24.90 17.69
CA GLN A 206 -16.56 -23.84 16.79
C GLN A 206 -15.49 -22.75 16.70
N ILE A 207 -14.76 -22.74 15.58
CA ILE A 207 -13.57 -21.89 15.42
C ILE A 207 -13.89 -20.38 15.46
N HIS A 208 -15.13 -19.99 15.13
CA HIS A 208 -15.61 -18.61 15.14
C HIS A 208 -16.57 -18.29 16.31
N ALA A 209 -16.63 -19.17 17.32
CA ALA A 209 -17.28 -18.79 18.57
C ALA A 209 -16.53 -17.59 19.18
N PRO A 210 -17.24 -16.60 19.77
CA PRO A 210 -16.60 -15.44 20.38
C PRO A 210 -15.56 -15.83 21.45
N LEU A 211 -14.53 -15.02 21.59
CA LEU A 211 -13.51 -15.11 22.62
C LEU A 211 -13.69 -14.01 23.67
N MET A 212 -13.46 -14.35 24.93
CA MET A 212 -13.44 -13.46 26.09
C MET A 212 -12.01 -13.38 26.64
N PRO A 213 -11.08 -12.72 25.94
CA PRO A 213 -9.68 -12.69 26.33
C PRO A 213 -9.47 -12.00 27.70
N LEU A 214 -8.44 -12.43 28.42
CA LEU A 214 -7.94 -11.72 29.59
C LEU A 214 -7.49 -10.30 29.21
N PRO A 215 -7.52 -9.33 30.14
CA PRO A 215 -7.10 -7.95 29.87
C PRO A 215 -5.69 -7.84 29.27
N CYS A 216 -4.75 -8.72 29.66
CA CYS A 216 -3.39 -8.75 29.12
C CYS A 216 -3.30 -9.28 27.68
N ALA A 217 -4.29 -10.04 27.21
CA ALA A 217 -4.38 -10.56 25.85
C ALA A 217 -5.14 -9.62 24.91
N VAL A 218 -5.83 -8.61 25.47
CA VAL A 218 -6.46 -7.54 24.68
C VAL A 218 -5.38 -6.56 24.23
N LYS A 219 -5.20 -6.45 22.91
CA LYS A 219 -4.45 -5.35 22.31
C LYS A 219 -5.43 -4.29 21.85
N ALA A 220 -5.34 -3.12 22.46
CA ALA A 220 -6.18 -2.00 22.09
C ALA A 220 -5.81 -1.54 20.66
N ARG A 221 -6.81 -1.38 19.79
CA ARG A 221 -6.64 -0.72 18.48
C ARG A 221 -6.26 0.76 18.62
N SER A 222 -6.58 1.34 19.77
CA SER A 222 -6.23 2.68 20.21
C SER A 222 -5.52 2.62 21.56
N THR A 223 -4.32 3.18 21.61
CA THR A 223 -3.65 3.46 22.89
C THR A 223 -4.12 4.84 23.37
N PRO A 224 -4.43 5.01 24.66
CA PRO A 224 -4.60 6.33 25.25
C PRO A 224 -3.35 7.20 25.03
N PHE A 225 -3.56 8.49 24.78
CA PHE A 225 -2.49 9.47 24.52
C PHE A 225 -1.41 9.51 25.61
N ASP A 226 -1.81 9.28 26.85
CA ASP A 226 -0.98 9.35 28.05
C ASP A 226 -0.14 8.09 28.29
N GLN A 227 -0.23 7.08 27.43
CA GLN A 227 0.61 5.89 27.50
C GLN A 227 1.87 6.03 26.65
N ASP A 228 3.01 5.60 27.19
CA ASP A 228 4.32 5.65 26.52
C ASP A 228 4.37 4.92 25.15
N GLY A 229 3.43 4.00 24.91
CA GLY A 229 3.26 3.24 23.67
C GLY A 229 2.38 3.91 22.59
N HIS A 230 1.93 5.15 22.78
CA HIS A 230 1.10 5.87 21.80
C HIS A 230 1.91 6.31 20.56
N PRO A 231 1.35 6.32 19.33
CA PRO A 231 2.02 6.83 18.13
C PRO A 231 2.48 8.26 18.28
N PHE A 232 3.67 8.54 17.74
CA PHE A 232 4.17 9.90 17.72
C PHE A 232 4.98 10.22 16.49
N LEU A 233 5.00 11.52 16.21
CA LEU A 233 5.78 12.13 15.16
C LEU A 233 6.76 13.11 15.79
N ILE A 234 8.04 12.95 15.50
CA ILE A 234 9.07 13.93 15.85
C ILE A 234 9.35 14.75 14.61
N HIS A 235 9.23 16.06 14.71
CA HIS A 235 9.66 17.00 13.69
C HIS A 235 11.10 17.43 13.95
N TYR A 236 11.95 17.25 12.96
CA TYR A 236 13.31 17.76 12.92
C TYR A 236 13.36 19.00 12.04
N TYR A 237 13.82 20.13 12.59
CA TYR A 237 14.14 21.32 11.83
C TYR A 237 15.65 21.40 11.61
N LEU A 238 16.04 21.57 10.34
CA LEU A 238 17.42 21.71 9.88
C LEU A 238 17.61 23.16 9.40
N PRO A 239 18.07 24.10 10.24
CA PRO A 239 18.18 25.52 9.89
C PRO A 239 19.04 25.77 8.65
N ASN A 240 20.15 25.03 8.52
CA ASN A 240 21.07 25.12 7.39
C ASN A 240 20.61 24.30 6.17
N GLY A 241 19.58 23.46 6.34
CA GLY A 241 19.07 22.54 5.34
C GLY A 241 20.11 21.54 4.80
N ILE A 242 19.66 20.68 3.89
CA ILE A 242 20.50 19.81 3.06
C ILE A 242 20.04 19.97 1.62
N GLU A 243 20.93 20.41 0.74
CA GLU A 243 20.60 20.64 -0.67
C GLU A 243 20.43 19.31 -1.42
N ILE A 244 19.37 19.25 -2.21
CA ILE A 244 19.08 18.18 -3.17
C ILE A 244 18.73 18.82 -4.53
N PRO A 245 18.89 18.14 -5.68
CA PRO A 245 18.58 18.74 -6.99
C PRO A 245 17.18 19.36 -7.12
N SER A 246 16.17 18.83 -6.41
CA SER A 246 14.80 19.34 -6.40
C SER A 246 14.51 20.41 -5.34
N GLY A 247 15.49 20.81 -4.51
CA GLY A 247 15.32 21.82 -3.47
C GLY A 247 16.20 21.63 -2.25
N CYS A 248 15.71 22.03 -1.08
CA CYS A 248 16.48 21.96 0.16
C CYS A 248 15.65 21.27 1.24
N VAL A 249 16.20 20.23 1.86
CA VAL A 249 15.58 19.50 2.97
C VAL A 249 15.82 20.29 4.25
N ARG A 250 14.79 21.00 4.71
CA ARG A 250 14.82 21.78 5.97
C ARG A 250 13.98 21.16 7.09
N HIS A 251 13.12 20.22 6.74
CA HIS A 251 12.22 19.54 7.66
C HIS A 251 12.32 18.04 7.40
N ALA A 252 12.43 17.25 8.46
CA ALA A 252 12.34 15.80 8.42
C ALA A 252 11.43 15.33 9.55
N TYR A 253 10.82 14.16 9.40
CA TYR A 253 9.91 13.64 10.42
C TYR A 253 10.23 12.19 10.76
N GLY A 254 10.44 11.94 12.05
CA GLY A 254 10.59 10.60 12.62
C GLY A 254 9.26 10.11 13.18
N MET A 255 9.00 8.82 13.07
CA MET A 255 7.81 8.15 13.55
C MET A 255 8.21 7.05 14.53
N ARG A 256 7.43 6.80 15.57
CA ARG A 256 7.64 5.69 16.52
C ARG A 256 6.31 5.05 16.91
N ASN A 257 6.38 3.90 17.57
CA ASN A 257 5.24 3.17 18.12
C ASN A 257 4.21 2.80 17.03
N GLY A 258 4.70 2.37 15.86
CA GLY A 258 3.85 1.94 14.76
C GLY A 258 3.38 3.04 13.80
N ALA A 259 3.70 4.32 14.04
CA ALA A 259 3.19 5.43 13.21
C ALA A 259 3.58 5.32 11.72
N GLY A 260 4.76 4.77 11.40
CA GLY A 260 5.17 4.56 10.00
C GLY A 260 4.31 3.50 9.31
N GLU A 261 4.12 2.37 9.98
CA GLU A 261 3.28 1.26 9.54
C GLU A 261 1.83 1.73 9.29
N THR A 262 1.34 2.70 10.06
CA THR A 262 -0.01 3.22 9.88
C THR A 262 -0.19 4.02 8.60
N LEU A 263 0.83 4.74 8.11
CA LEU A 263 0.75 5.38 6.79
C LEU A 263 0.80 4.33 5.68
N VAL A 264 1.66 3.31 5.83
CA VAL A 264 1.70 2.20 4.87
C VAL A 264 0.33 1.54 4.81
N GLY A 265 -0.28 1.27 5.96
CA GLY A 265 -1.64 0.76 6.11
C GLY A 265 -2.69 1.67 5.47
N ALA A 266 -2.62 2.98 5.69
CA ALA A 266 -3.53 3.94 5.06
C ALA A 266 -3.40 3.91 3.54
N THR A 267 -2.18 3.85 3.02
CA THR A 267 -1.99 3.77 1.58
C THR A 267 -2.52 2.44 1.03
N THR A 268 -2.21 1.31 1.65
CA THR A 268 -2.76 -0.02 1.29
C THR A 268 -4.29 -0.03 1.29
N ALA A 269 -4.90 0.63 2.27
CA ALA A 269 -6.35 0.80 2.36
C ALA A 269 -6.91 1.64 1.20
N VAL A 270 -6.24 2.73 0.78
CA VAL A 270 -6.64 3.51 -0.40
C VAL A 270 -6.67 2.63 -1.65
N ALA A 271 -5.64 1.80 -1.86
CA ALA A 271 -5.57 0.87 -2.99
C ALA A 271 -6.79 -0.05 -3.04
N ARG A 272 -7.14 -0.65 -1.90
CA ARG A 272 -8.29 -1.55 -1.75
C ARG A 272 -9.61 -0.83 -2.00
N VAL A 273 -9.79 0.39 -1.49
CA VAL A 273 -11.00 1.19 -1.70
C VAL A 273 -11.18 1.58 -3.15
N LEU A 274 -10.11 2.01 -3.84
CA LEU A 274 -10.13 2.31 -5.26
C LEU A 274 -10.53 1.07 -6.07
N ARG A 275 -9.90 -0.09 -5.81
CA ARG A 275 -10.21 -1.36 -6.48
C ARG A 275 -11.67 -1.75 -6.32
N PHE A 276 -12.19 -1.84 -5.09
CA PHE A 276 -13.58 -2.26 -4.85
C PHE A 276 -14.61 -1.30 -5.45
N THR A 277 -14.33 0.00 -5.42
CA THR A 277 -15.23 1.00 -5.99
C THR A 277 -15.24 0.94 -7.52
N LEU A 278 -14.10 0.69 -8.16
CA LEU A 278 -14.05 0.50 -9.61
C LEU A 278 -14.67 -0.84 -10.04
N LEU A 279 -14.48 -1.92 -9.26
CA LEU A 279 -15.19 -3.18 -9.47
C LEU A 279 -16.70 -2.99 -9.36
N LEU A 280 -17.17 -2.17 -8.42
CA LEU A 280 -18.58 -1.82 -8.32
C LEU A 280 -19.11 -1.13 -9.60
N PHE A 281 -18.32 -0.25 -10.20
CA PHE A 281 -18.72 0.50 -11.40
C PHE A 281 -18.64 -0.32 -12.69
N PHE A 282 -17.62 -1.17 -12.84
CA PHE A 282 -17.29 -1.80 -14.12
C PHE A 282 -17.44 -3.33 -14.12
N HIS A 283 -17.32 -4.02 -12.98
CA HIS A 283 -17.42 -5.48 -12.92
C HIS A 283 -18.05 -5.97 -11.62
N ARG A 284 -19.28 -5.54 -11.33
CA ARG A 284 -19.99 -5.88 -10.07
C ARG A 284 -20.06 -7.40 -9.84
N SER A 285 -20.10 -8.21 -10.89
CA SER A 285 -20.11 -9.67 -10.81
C SER A 285 -18.84 -10.29 -10.20
N ARG A 286 -17.72 -9.56 -10.18
CA ARG A 286 -16.47 -9.98 -9.52
C ARG A 286 -16.49 -9.76 -8.01
N LEU A 287 -17.49 -9.06 -7.48
CA LEU A 287 -17.65 -8.83 -6.04
C LEU A 287 -18.34 -10.02 -5.35
N GLY A 288 -18.01 -10.23 -4.09
CA GLY A 288 -18.58 -11.28 -3.24
C GLY A 288 -20.11 -11.17 -3.13
N PRO A 289 -20.83 -12.29 -2.87
CA PRO A 289 -22.28 -12.27 -2.75
C PRO A 289 -22.80 -11.28 -1.69
N ALA A 290 -22.11 -11.09 -0.56
CA ALA A 290 -22.56 -10.14 0.45
C ALA A 290 -22.36 -8.69 -0.01
N PHE A 291 -21.26 -8.40 -0.70
CA PHE A 291 -21.01 -7.08 -1.30
C PHE A 291 -22.00 -6.78 -2.42
N ARG A 292 -22.28 -7.76 -3.29
CA ARG A 292 -23.33 -7.65 -4.33
C ARG A 292 -24.74 -7.51 -3.73
N ALA A 293 -24.97 -8.09 -2.55
CA ALA A 293 -26.21 -7.99 -1.81
C ALA A 293 -26.31 -6.74 -0.92
N LEU A 294 -25.25 -5.92 -0.81
CA LEU A 294 -25.36 -4.58 -0.22
C LEU A 294 -26.55 -3.88 -0.89
N PRO A 295 -27.53 -3.41 -0.11
CA PRO A 295 -28.89 -3.25 -0.56
C PRO A 295 -29.01 -2.40 -1.81
N THR A 296 -29.86 -2.91 -2.68
CA THR A 296 -30.57 -2.27 -3.79
C THR A 296 -31.62 -1.26 -3.33
N ASN A 297 -31.95 -1.27 -2.03
CA ASN A 297 -32.91 -0.38 -1.41
C ASN A 297 -32.49 -0.08 0.04
N PRO A 298 -31.93 1.12 0.32
CA PRO A 298 -31.49 1.48 1.66
C PRO A 298 -32.62 1.70 2.69
N LEU A 299 -33.90 1.52 2.30
CA LEU A 299 -35.06 2.10 2.97
C LEU A 299 -35.96 1.13 3.75
N ASN A 300 -35.38 0.27 4.57
CA ASN A 300 -36.03 -0.02 5.86
C ASN A 300 -35.41 0.76 7.03
N ALA A 301 -34.50 1.69 6.75
CA ALA A 301 -34.33 2.87 7.59
C ALA A 301 -34.78 4.09 6.79
N THR A 302 -35.54 4.97 7.42
CA THR A 302 -35.96 6.25 6.86
C THR A 302 -34.75 7.11 6.49
N LEU A 303 -34.26 7.00 5.26
CA LEU A 303 -33.64 8.11 4.55
C LEU A 303 -34.74 8.76 3.70
N PRO A 304 -34.83 10.10 3.63
CA PRO A 304 -35.97 10.73 2.97
C PRO A 304 -35.88 10.53 1.45
N LYS A 305 -36.96 10.02 0.83
CA LYS A 305 -37.04 9.85 -0.63
C LYS A 305 -37.20 11.21 -1.31
N GLY A 306 -36.51 11.42 -2.43
CA GLY A 306 -36.71 12.60 -3.27
C GLY A 306 -36.18 13.89 -2.63
N ALA A 307 -36.86 15.02 -2.87
CA ALA A 307 -36.45 16.38 -2.47
C ALA A 307 -36.16 16.56 -0.96
N ASP A 308 -36.45 15.56 -0.13
CA ASP A 308 -36.23 15.55 1.31
C ASP A 308 -34.85 15.00 1.72
N ALA A 309 -34.06 14.41 0.81
CA ALA A 309 -32.71 13.96 1.13
C ALA A 309 -31.84 15.18 1.50
N CYS A 310 -31.21 15.16 2.68
CA CYS A 310 -30.64 16.35 3.32
C CYS A 310 -29.58 17.12 2.49
N THR A 311 -29.07 16.53 1.39
CA THR A 311 -28.21 17.22 0.41
C THR A 311 -28.52 16.75 -1.02
N MET A 312 -28.15 17.57 -2.03
CA MET A 312 -28.24 17.20 -3.44
C MET A 312 -27.41 15.95 -3.76
N ALA A 313 -26.20 15.85 -3.17
CA ALA A 313 -25.36 14.68 -3.26
C ALA A 313 -26.13 13.42 -2.83
N CYS A 314 -26.96 13.50 -1.79
CA CYS A 314 -27.75 12.35 -1.33
C CYS A 314 -28.55 11.68 -2.45
N ARG A 315 -29.28 12.50 -3.21
CA ARG A 315 -30.11 12.05 -4.34
C ARG A 315 -29.29 11.52 -5.51
N GLU A 316 -28.16 12.13 -5.80
CA GLU A 316 -27.33 11.75 -6.96
C GLU A 316 -26.73 10.34 -6.79
N ILE A 317 -26.33 9.98 -5.57
CA ILE A 317 -25.83 8.63 -5.28
C ILE A 317 -26.95 7.61 -5.16
N ASP A 318 -28.12 7.98 -4.64
CA ASP A 318 -29.28 7.08 -4.61
C ASP A 318 -29.62 6.60 -6.03
N ALA A 319 -29.59 7.51 -7.01
CA ALA A 319 -29.79 7.16 -8.42
C ALA A 319 -28.74 6.16 -8.96
N LEU A 320 -27.47 6.26 -8.53
CA LEU A 320 -26.44 5.30 -8.91
C LEU A 320 -26.70 3.91 -8.30
N PHE A 321 -27.07 3.84 -7.03
CA PHE A 321 -27.37 2.58 -6.35
C PHE A 321 -28.65 1.90 -6.83
N GLU A 322 -29.66 2.67 -7.26
CA GLU A 322 -30.87 2.12 -7.87
C GLU A 322 -30.58 1.35 -9.15
N VAL A 323 -29.67 1.82 -10.01
CA VAL A 323 -29.30 1.07 -11.23
C VAL A 323 -28.51 -0.19 -10.90
N LEU A 324 -27.62 -0.11 -9.91
CA LEU A 324 -26.82 -1.25 -9.46
C LEU A 324 -27.65 -2.38 -8.82
N ALA A 325 -28.93 -2.13 -8.56
CA ALA A 325 -29.86 -3.09 -8.01
C ALA A 325 -30.47 -4.09 -8.99
N GLU A 326 -30.43 -3.77 -10.27
CA GLU A 326 -31.15 -4.51 -11.28
C GLU A 326 -30.53 -5.91 -11.48
N GLU A 327 -31.38 -6.93 -11.63
CA GLU A 327 -30.94 -8.34 -11.72
C GLU A 327 -29.97 -8.58 -12.89
N GLU A 328 -30.17 -7.88 -14.01
CA GLU A 328 -29.27 -7.92 -15.17
C GLU A 328 -27.87 -7.38 -14.84
N VAL A 329 -27.77 -6.31 -14.04
CA VAL A 329 -26.49 -5.71 -13.60
C VAL A 329 -25.75 -6.62 -12.63
N VAL A 330 -26.48 -7.28 -11.72
CA VAL A 330 -25.88 -8.18 -10.71
C VAL A 330 -25.30 -9.45 -11.35
N ASN A 331 -25.91 -9.92 -12.42
CA ASN A 331 -25.57 -11.18 -13.09
C ASN A 331 -24.69 -11.01 -14.33
N ALA A 332 -24.36 -9.79 -14.76
CA ALA A 332 -23.57 -9.55 -15.96
C ALA A 332 -22.09 -10.00 -15.79
N THR A 333 -21.65 -10.96 -16.59
CA THR A 333 -20.30 -11.55 -16.52
C THR A 333 -19.29 -10.96 -17.53
N GLU A 334 -19.77 -10.34 -18.61
CA GLU A 334 -18.92 -9.92 -19.75
C GLU A 334 -18.88 -8.39 -20.00
N GLY A 335 -19.63 -7.60 -19.21
CA GLY A 335 -19.63 -6.14 -19.30
C GLY A 335 -20.84 -5.52 -18.59
N ILE A 336 -20.83 -4.21 -18.36
CA ILE A 336 -21.93 -3.51 -17.69
C ILE A 336 -23.10 -3.24 -18.63
N PRO A 337 -24.36 -3.27 -18.14
CA PRO A 337 -25.51 -2.85 -18.94
C PRO A 337 -25.45 -1.38 -19.34
N ASP A 338 -26.00 -1.02 -20.50
CA ASP A 338 -25.98 0.36 -21.03
C ASP A 338 -26.62 1.37 -20.08
N VAL A 339 -27.62 0.95 -19.32
CA VAL A 339 -28.28 1.76 -18.29
C VAL A 339 -27.27 2.24 -17.24
N LEU A 340 -26.35 1.37 -16.81
CA LEU A 340 -25.31 1.74 -15.84
C LEU A 340 -24.27 2.67 -16.45
N ARG A 341 -23.86 2.46 -17.71
CA ARG A 341 -22.96 3.39 -18.41
C ARG A 341 -23.55 4.79 -18.47
N GLN A 342 -24.84 4.88 -18.81
CA GLN A 342 -25.56 6.15 -18.89
C GLN A 342 -25.69 6.82 -17.52
N ALA A 343 -25.93 6.04 -16.46
CA ALA A 343 -25.99 6.55 -15.09
C ALA A 343 -24.63 7.13 -14.65
N LEU A 344 -23.54 6.41 -14.87
CA LEU A 344 -22.18 6.87 -14.56
C LEU A 344 -21.81 8.13 -15.36
N ALA A 345 -22.07 8.14 -16.67
CA ALA A 345 -21.83 9.30 -17.53
C ALA A 345 -22.56 10.55 -17.03
N THR A 346 -23.83 10.39 -16.64
CA THR A 346 -24.65 11.47 -16.10
C THR A 346 -24.14 11.94 -14.74
N TYR A 347 -23.88 11.00 -13.81
CA TYR A 347 -23.45 11.29 -12.45
C TYR A 347 -22.08 11.98 -12.38
N PHE A 348 -21.11 11.58 -13.23
CA PHE A 348 -19.80 12.23 -13.29
C PHE A 348 -19.73 13.39 -14.27
N SER A 349 -20.83 13.67 -14.98
CA SER A 349 -20.93 14.72 -16.01
C SER A 349 -19.82 14.58 -17.06
N ILE A 350 -19.71 13.37 -17.63
CA ILE A 350 -18.76 13.00 -18.67
C ILE A 350 -19.47 12.34 -19.86
N PRO A 351 -18.91 12.40 -21.07
CA PRO A 351 -19.45 11.68 -22.22
C PRO A 351 -19.51 10.16 -22.02
N LEU A 352 -20.50 9.52 -22.63
CA LEU A 352 -20.75 8.08 -22.52
C LEU A 352 -19.58 7.25 -23.08
N GLU A 353 -18.97 7.73 -24.16
CA GLU A 353 -17.81 7.09 -24.81
C GLU A 353 -16.60 7.02 -23.87
N TRP A 354 -16.47 7.94 -22.92
CA TRP A 354 -15.40 7.88 -21.91
C TRP A 354 -15.66 6.74 -20.93
N VAL A 355 -16.91 6.54 -20.50
CA VAL A 355 -17.28 5.43 -19.61
C VAL A 355 -17.01 4.09 -20.29
N MET A 356 -17.33 3.97 -21.59
CA MET A 356 -17.02 2.77 -22.39
C MET A 356 -15.51 2.50 -22.48
N ALA A 357 -14.71 3.53 -22.75
CA ALA A 357 -13.26 3.41 -22.80
C ALA A 357 -12.66 3.08 -21.42
N MET A 358 -13.18 3.70 -20.34
CA MET A 358 -12.81 3.41 -18.95
C MET A 358 -13.06 1.95 -18.58
N GLU A 359 -14.24 1.42 -18.90
CA GLU A 359 -14.61 0.02 -18.65
C GLU A 359 -13.68 -0.93 -19.40
N ARG A 360 -13.42 -0.67 -20.69
CA ARG A 360 -12.48 -1.47 -21.51
C ARG A 360 -11.08 -1.48 -20.90
N ASP A 361 -10.55 -0.31 -20.54
CA ASP A 361 -9.21 -0.16 -19.96
C ASP A 361 -9.12 -0.87 -18.61
N PHE A 362 -10.17 -0.74 -17.79
CA PHE A 362 -10.25 -1.42 -16.52
C PHE A 362 -10.27 -2.94 -16.74
N ALA A 363 -11.20 -3.48 -17.54
CA ALA A 363 -11.37 -4.91 -17.82
C ALA A 363 -10.08 -5.58 -18.33
N LYS A 364 -9.33 -4.88 -19.19
CA LYS A 364 -8.10 -5.38 -19.81
C LYS A 364 -6.84 -5.20 -18.95
N GLY A 365 -6.88 -4.49 -17.83
CA GLY A 365 -5.65 -4.10 -17.13
C GLY A 365 -5.83 -3.85 -15.63
N GLU A 366 -6.83 -4.50 -15.01
CA GLU A 366 -7.51 -4.22 -13.74
C GLU A 366 -6.63 -3.70 -12.60
N THR A 367 -6.20 -2.45 -12.73
CA THR A 367 -5.56 -1.57 -11.75
C THR A 367 -4.01 -1.44 -11.77
N HIS A 368 -3.35 -1.73 -12.88
CA HIS A 368 -1.89 -1.49 -13.01
C HIS A 368 -1.54 -0.02 -13.33
N MET A 369 -1.08 0.77 -12.36
CA MET A 369 -0.53 2.14 -12.60
C MET A 369 0.30 2.69 -11.44
N ALA A 370 0.93 3.85 -11.64
CA ALA A 370 1.55 4.62 -10.59
C ALA A 370 0.68 5.83 -10.17
N ALA A 371 0.56 6.06 -8.86
CA ALA A 371 -0.12 7.21 -8.29
C ALA A 371 0.65 7.75 -7.09
N VAL A 372 0.64 9.06 -6.90
CA VAL A 372 1.03 9.69 -5.64
C VAL A 372 -0.24 9.94 -4.83
N VAL A 373 -0.25 9.46 -3.61
CA VAL A 373 -1.33 9.70 -2.66
C VAL A 373 -0.83 10.55 -1.53
N SER A 374 -1.49 11.68 -1.34
CA SER A 374 -1.20 12.60 -0.25
C SER A 374 -2.18 12.35 0.90
N PHE A 375 -1.64 12.35 2.11
CA PHE A 375 -2.39 12.20 3.36
C PHE A 375 -2.08 13.37 4.29
N TYR A 376 -3.06 13.76 5.10
CA TYR A 376 -2.86 14.61 6.26
C TYR A 376 -2.99 13.76 7.52
N PRO A 377 -2.18 14.02 8.56
CA PRO A 377 -2.38 13.34 9.81
C PRO A 377 -3.74 13.73 10.40
N ASN A 378 -4.49 12.73 10.82
CA ASN A 378 -5.78 12.87 11.48
C ASN A 378 -5.52 13.18 12.96
N ILE A 379 -5.28 14.45 13.27
CA ILE A 379 -4.90 14.90 14.60
C ILE A 379 -6.12 15.43 15.35
N ALA A 380 -6.58 14.71 16.38
CA ALA A 380 -7.52 15.24 17.37
C ALA A 380 -6.77 16.02 18.47
N THR A 381 -6.13 17.15 18.18
CA THR A 381 -5.43 17.93 19.23
C THR A 381 -6.40 18.79 20.04
N ASP A 382 -6.07 19.04 21.32
CA ASP A 382 -6.68 20.18 22.02
C ASP A 382 -6.07 21.48 21.47
N SER A 383 -6.82 22.58 21.50
CA SER A 383 -6.39 23.86 20.92
C SER A 383 -5.08 24.39 21.52
N ALA A 384 -4.75 24.04 22.77
CA ALA A 384 -3.55 24.50 23.46
C ALA A 384 -2.26 23.86 22.93
N SER A 385 -2.29 22.56 22.63
CA SER A 385 -1.15 21.83 22.05
C SER A 385 -0.82 22.32 20.63
N LEU A 386 -1.86 22.71 19.88
CA LEU A 386 -1.72 23.31 18.56
C LEU A 386 -1.14 24.73 18.62
N GLU A 387 -1.56 25.55 19.59
CA GLU A 387 -0.99 26.89 19.80
C GLU A 387 0.51 26.82 20.15
N ALA A 388 0.92 25.83 20.94
CA ALA A 388 2.33 25.55 21.24
C ALA A 388 3.13 25.17 19.97
N PHE A 389 2.57 24.31 19.10
CA PHE A 389 3.15 23.97 17.80
C PHE A 389 3.36 25.22 16.92
N HIS A 390 2.33 26.07 16.80
CA HIS A 390 2.41 27.29 16.00
C HIS A 390 3.45 28.28 16.56
N ALA A 391 3.55 28.40 17.90
CA ALA A 391 4.53 29.24 18.56
C ALA A 391 5.97 28.77 18.32
N ALA A 392 6.23 27.46 18.39
CA ALA A 392 7.55 26.87 18.11
C ALA A 392 8.00 27.13 16.66
N ARG A 393 7.12 26.91 15.67
CA ARG A 393 7.40 27.17 14.25
C ARG A 393 7.63 28.67 13.96
N LYS A 394 6.86 29.56 14.58
CA LYS A 394 7.02 31.01 14.39
C LYS A 394 8.37 31.49 14.93
N LYS A 395 8.86 30.89 16.01
CA LYS A 395 10.20 31.13 16.56
C LYS A 395 11.31 30.63 15.62
N ALA A 396 11.17 29.41 15.08
CA ALA A 396 12.13 28.87 14.09
C ALA A 396 12.18 29.67 12.77
N GLY A 397 11.06 30.26 12.34
CA GLY A 397 10.99 31.06 11.11
C GLY A 397 11.50 32.50 11.24
N THR A 398 11.65 33.04 12.46
CA THR A 398 12.08 34.43 12.69
C THR A 398 13.60 34.57 12.84
N ASP A 399 14.30 33.51 13.27
CA ASP A 399 15.75 33.54 13.46
C ASP A 399 16.56 33.42 12.14
N GLY A 400 15.94 32.93 11.05
CA GLY A 400 16.60 32.81 9.73
C GLY A 400 16.61 34.07 8.86
N ALA A 401 15.92 35.14 9.27
CA ALA A 401 15.69 36.32 8.43
C ALA A 401 16.55 37.55 8.78
N SER A 402 17.38 37.51 9.83
CA SER A 402 18.09 38.71 10.32
C SER A 402 19.60 38.77 10.11
N ALA A 403 20.25 37.77 9.51
CA ALA A 403 21.70 37.81 9.26
C ALA A 403 22.05 38.12 7.80
N ALA A 404 21.57 39.25 7.28
CA ALA A 404 22.10 39.87 6.06
C ALA A 404 22.86 41.15 6.44
N GLU A 405 23.95 41.01 7.19
CA GLU A 405 24.88 42.11 7.39
C GLU A 405 25.80 42.26 6.17
N ARG A 406 25.67 43.42 5.53
CA ARG A 406 26.50 43.88 4.42
C ARG A 406 27.97 43.92 4.84
N ILE A 407 28.83 43.18 4.16
CA ILE A 407 30.28 43.41 4.20
C ILE A 407 30.73 43.93 2.83
N LEU A 408 31.11 45.21 2.79
CA LEU A 408 31.81 45.86 1.69
C LEU A 408 33.25 45.29 1.57
N PRO A 409 33.85 45.26 0.36
CA PRO A 409 35.20 44.75 0.19
C PRO A 409 36.24 45.82 0.55
N SER A 410 37.10 45.56 1.53
CA SER A 410 38.37 46.30 1.68
C SER A 410 39.55 45.35 1.87
N THR A 411 40.37 45.32 0.82
CA THR A 411 41.85 45.20 0.75
C THR A 411 42.61 44.52 1.89
N ALA A 412 43.45 43.57 1.46
CA ALA A 412 44.42 42.77 2.20
C ALA A 412 45.40 43.54 3.12
N SER A 413 45.75 42.90 4.24
CA SER A 413 47.05 42.98 4.92
C SER A 413 47.22 41.77 5.83
N GLU A 414 48.39 41.14 5.74
CA GLU A 414 48.80 39.90 6.42
C GLU A 414 48.90 40.01 7.95
N SER A 415 48.52 38.95 8.68
CA SER A 415 49.28 38.36 9.81
C SER A 415 48.55 37.14 10.41
N ILE A 416 49.34 36.12 10.77
CA ILE A 416 49.03 34.93 11.58
C ILE A 416 50.20 34.83 12.60
N PRO A 417 50.12 34.22 13.81
CA PRO A 417 49.00 33.56 14.50
C PRO A 417 48.76 34.08 15.94
N ASP A 418 47.67 33.66 16.59
CA ASP A 418 47.77 33.04 17.91
C ASP A 418 46.53 32.18 18.19
N ALA A 419 46.78 31.03 18.80
CA ALA A 419 45.78 30.03 19.13
C ALA A 419 45.13 30.34 20.47
N GLU A 420 43.81 30.46 20.51
CA GLU A 420 42.98 29.90 21.58
C GLU A 420 41.49 29.90 21.22
N GLU A 421 40.84 28.86 21.71
CA GLU A 421 39.42 28.50 21.68
C GLU A 421 38.83 27.85 20.40
N PRO A 422 38.29 26.61 20.51
CA PRO A 422 37.50 26.03 19.44
C PRO A 422 36.23 26.86 19.32
N PHE A 423 36.08 27.57 18.21
CA PHE A 423 34.84 28.24 17.86
C PHE A 423 33.78 27.19 17.55
N THR A 424 33.17 26.60 18.59
CA THR A 424 31.91 25.87 18.48
C THR A 424 30.78 26.88 18.35
N ALA A 425 30.66 27.49 17.16
CA ALA A 425 29.39 28.04 16.73
C ALA A 425 28.54 26.90 16.15
N ARG A 426 27.94 26.09 17.03
CA ARG A 426 26.82 25.21 16.68
C ARG A 426 25.61 25.73 17.45
N CYS A 427 24.82 26.61 16.84
CA CYS A 427 23.42 26.70 17.25
C CYS A 427 22.67 25.59 16.49
N PRO A 428 21.98 24.71 17.22
CA PRO A 428 21.85 23.31 16.87
C PRO A 428 20.62 23.10 15.99
N ASP A 429 20.66 22.08 15.13
CA ASP A 429 19.42 21.52 14.60
C ASP A 429 18.48 21.21 15.80
N THR A 430 17.16 21.47 15.67
CA THR A 430 16.19 21.31 16.77
C THR A 430 15.20 20.18 16.47
N ALA A 431 14.80 19.46 17.52
CA ALA A 431 13.77 18.43 17.46
C ALA A 431 12.58 18.84 18.34
N ASP A 432 11.38 18.83 17.75
CA ASP A 432 10.11 19.04 18.44
C ASP A 432 9.28 17.75 18.35
N GLU A 433 8.72 17.27 19.46
CA GLU A 433 7.90 16.05 19.49
C GLU A 433 6.40 16.40 19.45
N PHE A 434 5.66 15.73 18.56
CA PHE A 434 4.24 15.89 18.35
C PHE A 434 3.52 14.54 18.50
N PRO A 435 2.94 14.25 19.66
CA PRO A 435 2.14 13.04 19.84
C PRO A 435 0.81 13.18 19.08
N PHE A 436 0.38 12.09 18.41
CA PHE A 436 -0.95 12.03 17.80
C PHE A 436 -2.01 11.77 18.88
N LYS A 437 -3.30 11.98 18.61
CA LYS A 437 -4.39 11.65 19.58
C LYS A 437 -5.37 10.60 19.03
N ASN A 438 -5.00 9.92 17.95
CA ASN A 438 -5.88 9.02 17.21
C ASN A 438 -5.46 7.56 17.39
N PRO A 439 -6.36 6.57 17.21
CA PRO A 439 -5.95 5.18 17.10
C PRO A 439 -4.85 5.05 16.07
N HIS A 440 -3.90 4.13 16.32
CA HIS A 440 -2.83 3.81 15.38
C HIS A 440 -3.41 3.65 13.96
N GLU A 441 -4.51 2.91 13.82
CA GLU A 441 -5.09 2.55 12.53
C GLU A 441 -5.85 3.66 11.78
N GLU A 442 -6.05 4.81 12.41
CA GLU A 442 -6.96 5.87 11.99
C GLU A 442 -6.21 7.24 11.89
N ALA A 443 -4.88 7.17 11.91
CA ALA A 443 -3.99 8.32 12.02
C ALA A 443 -3.89 9.20 10.76
N TRP A 444 -4.48 8.82 9.63
CA TRP A 444 -4.30 9.52 8.35
C TRP A 444 -5.63 9.74 7.61
N CYS A 445 -5.85 10.97 7.16
CA CYS A 445 -6.94 11.36 6.27
C CYS A 445 -6.43 11.48 4.84
N LEU A 446 -7.15 10.90 3.89
CA LEU A 446 -6.84 11.05 2.47
C LEU A 446 -7.05 12.50 2.00
N ALA A 447 -6.03 13.08 1.37
CA ALA A 447 -6.04 14.46 0.90
C ALA A 447 -6.27 14.56 -0.60
N GLN A 448 -5.38 13.95 -1.38
CA GLN A 448 -5.30 14.07 -2.82
C GLN A 448 -4.76 12.76 -3.41
N VAL A 449 -5.30 12.39 -4.57
CA VAL A 449 -4.72 11.34 -5.42
C VAL A 449 -4.27 11.98 -6.72
N ASN A 450 -3.02 11.76 -7.13
CA ASN A 450 -2.44 12.32 -8.33
C ASN A 450 -1.79 11.20 -9.18
N PHE A 451 -2.16 11.11 -10.44
CA PHE A 451 -1.63 10.09 -11.36
C PHE A 451 -0.59 10.65 -12.34
N GLY A 452 -0.46 11.98 -12.47
CA GLY A 452 0.34 12.57 -13.52
C GLY A 452 1.70 13.13 -13.13
N ASP A 453 1.84 13.68 -11.93
CA ASP A 453 3.08 14.28 -11.43
C ASP A 453 3.66 13.44 -10.30
N ALA A 454 4.38 12.38 -10.67
CA ALA A 454 4.97 11.47 -9.70
C ALA A 454 6.23 12.04 -9.02
N ARG A 455 6.07 13.18 -8.31
CA ARG A 455 7.18 13.89 -7.65
C ARG A 455 7.97 13.02 -6.70
N VAL A 456 7.29 12.10 -6.04
CA VAL A 456 7.92 11.12 -5.15
C VAL A 456 8.94 10.25 -5.92
N MET A 457 8.71 9.96 -7.22
CA MET A 457 9.64 9.16 -8.03
C MET A 457 11.00 9.83 -8.22
N THR A 458 11.04 11.17 -8.35
CA THR A 458 12.29 11.94 -8.53
C THR A 458 12.96 12.29 -7.22
N VAL A 459 12.17 12.59 -6.18
CA VAL A 459 12.69 13.01 -4.88
C VAL A 459 13.33 11.86 -4.10
N LEU A 460 12.76 10.65 -4.12
CA LEU A 460 13.30 9.50 -3.39
C LEU A 460 14.77 9.17 -3.77
N PRO A 461 15.15 9.07 -5.06
CA PRO A 461 16.54 8.93 -5.48
C PRO A 461 17.48 10.01 -4.98
N GLN A 462 17.03 11.27 -4.91
CA GLN A 462 17.85 12.36 -4.42
C GLN A 462 18.08 12.25 -2.91
N LEU A 463 17.04 11.91 -2.16
CA LEU A 463 17.10 11.72 -0.72
C LEU A 463 18.04 10.58 -0.35
N ASN A 464 18.08 9.51 -1.15
CA ASN A 464 19.04 8.43 -0.95
C ASN A 464 20.51 8.91 -1.02
N LYS A 465 20.80 9.90 -1.88
CA LYS A 465 22.16 10.48 -2.01
C LYS A 465 22.59 11.26 -0.79
N VAL A 466 21.64 11.80 -0.03
CA VAL A 466 21.90 12.59 1.20
C VAL A 466 21.53 11.85 2.49
N LYS A 467 21.15 10.57 2.38
CA LYS A 467 20.69 9.74 3.51
C LYS A 467 21.67 9.73 4.66
N GLN A 468 22.95 9.49 4.38
CA GLN A 468 23.97 9.40 5.43
C GLN A 468 24.09 10.71 6.21
N GLU A 469 24.18 11.83 5.51
CA GLU A 469 24.26 13.15 6.15
C GLU A 469 23.00 13.46 6.98
N LEU A 470 21.82 13.12 6.46
CA LEU A 470 20.56 13.30 7.17
C LEU A 470 20.50 12.45 8.45
N THR A 471 20.86 11.16 8.36
CA THR A 471 20.94 10.24 9.50
C THR A 471 21.92 10.77 10.56
N GLU A 472 23.10 11.21 10.16
CA GLU A 472 24.11 11.74 11.09
C GLU A 472 23.66 13.04 11.77
N ARG A 473 22.92 13.92 11.08
CA ARG A 473 22.33 15.12 11.69
C ARG A 473 21.24 14.75 12.69
N ILE A 474 20.30 13.88 12.32
CA ILE A 474 19.20 13.44 13.19
C ILE A 474 19.71 12.71 14.43
N ALA A 475 20.71 11.82 14.28
CA ALA A 475 21.31 11.12 15.41
C ALA A 475 21.94 12.08 16.44
N ARG A 476 22.40 13.27 16.01
CA ARG A 476 22.91 14.31 16.93
C ARG A 476 21.80 15.06 17.68
N MET A 477 20.62 15.20 17.08
CA MET A 477 19.47 15.84 17.72
C MET A 477 18.82 14.93 18.77
N THR A 478 18.63 13.66 18.41
CA THR A 478 17.93 12.68 19.25
C THR A 478 18.71 11.35 19.24
N PRO A 479 19.76 11.19 20.08
CA PRO A 479 20.59 9.99 20.11
C PRO A 479 19.81 8.68 20.35
N SER A 480 18.68 8.75 21.06
CA SER A 480 17.75 7.63 21.23
C SER A 480 17.10 7.14 19.93
N MET A 481 17.13 7.94 18.87
CA MET A 481 16.67 7.58 17.52
C MET A 481 17.79 7.16 16.56
N SER A 482 19.05 7.19 17.01
CA SER A 482 20.22 6.77 16.23
C SER A 482 20.16 5.36 15.62
N PRO A 483 19.47 4.33 16.18
CA PRO A 483 19.59 2.98 15.64
C PRO A 483 18.63 2.62 14.49
N PHE A 484 17.62 3.44 14.16
CA PHE A 484 16.53 3.00 13.26
C PHE A 484 16.05 4.06 12.27
N ILE A 485 16.97 4.62 11.47
CA ILE A 485 16.59 5.46 10.32
C ILE A 485 16.65 4.61 9.06
N SER A 486 15.50 4.05 8.65
CA SER A 486 15.35 3.41 7.35
C SER A 486 14.77 4.39 6.33
N THR A 487 15.41 4.46 5.17
CA THR A 487 14.86 5.09 3.96
C THR A 487 15.00 4.06 2.85
N GLN A 488 14.31 2.94 2.99
CA GLN A 488 14.30 1.93 1.94
C GLN A 488 13.13 2.21 1.01
N TYR A 489 13.36 2.17 -0.29
CA TYR A 489 12.32 2.19 -1.32
C TYR A 489 12.66 1.12 -2.37
N ARG A 490 11.80 0.11 -2.53
CA ARG A 490 11.87 -0.85 -3.64
C ARG A 490 10.89 -0.31 -4.67
N LYS A 491 11.43 0.21 -5.75
CA LYS A 491 10.61 0.54 -6.92
C LYS A 491 10.39 -0.77 -7.65
N ASP A 492 9.25 -1.41 -7.43
CA ASP A 492 8.89 -2.61 -8.18
C ASP A 492 8.34 -2.28 -9.58
N PHE A 493 9.11 -1.46 -10.29
CA PHE A 493 8.80 -1.05 -11.65
C PHE A 493 8.89 -2.24 -12.61
N ALA A 494 9.78 -3.22 -12.33
CA ALA A 494 9.87 -4.45 -13.10
C ALA A 494 8.58 -5.27 -13.05
N SER A 495 8.00 -5.51 -11.87
CA SER A 495 6.75 -6.26 -11.78
C SER A 495 5.57 -5.50 -12.38
N TYR A 496 5.57 -4.16 -12.32
CA TYR A 496 4.58 -3.36 -13.04
C TYR A 496 4.64 -3.63 -14.56
N LEU A 497 5.84 -3.58 -15.16
CA LEU A 497 6.02 -3.88 -16.59
C LEU A 497 5.63 -5.31 -16.93
N LYS A 498 6.06 -6.30 -16.12
CA LYS A 498 5.68 -7.71 -16.30
C LYS A 498 4.18 -7.93 -16.19
N GLY A 499 3.50 -7.24 -15.27
CA GLY A 499 2.05 -7.30 -15.14
C GLY A 499 1.34 -6.80 -16.39
N VAL A 500 1.79 -5.67 -16.94
CA VAL A 500 1.27 -5.17 -18.22
C VAL A 500 1.49 -6.19 -19.36
N GLU A 501 2.69 -6.76 -19.47
CA GLU A 501 2.97 -7.75 -20.54
C GLU A 501 2.27 -9.10 -20.34
N ALA A 502 2.00 -9.51 -19.10
CA ALA A 502 1.25 -10.72 -18.81
C ALA A 502 -0.20 -10.61 -19.30
N VAL A 503 -0.79 -9.40 -19.22
CA VAL A 503 -2.19 -9.18 -19.60
C VAL A 503 -2.32 -8.82 -21.08
N TYR A 504 -1.45 -7.95 -21.59
CA TYR A 504 -1.55 -7.44 -22.95
C TYR A 504 -0.62 -8.19 -23.93
N GLY A 505 0.32 -9.00 -23.46
CA GLY A 505 1.40 -9.55 -24.27
C GLY A 505 2.57 -8.57 -24.45
N PRO A 506 3.64 -8.98 -25.15
CA PRO A 506 4.88 -8.21 -25.29
C PRO A 506 4.64 -6.81 -25.87
N ARG A 507 5.28 -5.79 -25.30
CA ARG A 507 5.18 -4.40 -25.76
C ARG A 507 6.46 -3.95 -26.48
N THR A 508 6.39 -2.94 -27.35
CA THR A 508 7.56 -2.47 -28.12
C THR A 508 8.54 -1.65 -27.28
N GLY A 509 8.08 -1.17 -26.12
CA GLY A 509 8.84 -0.39 -25.16
C GLY A 509 7.96 0.62 -24.45
N PHE A 510 8.47 1.18 -23.36
CA PHE A 510 7.83 2.24 -22.59
C PHE A 510 8.06 3.60 -23.26
N VAL A 511 7.02 4.21 -23.82
CA VAL A 511 7.13 5.49 -24.55
C VAL A 511 6.66 6.65 -23.69
N ILE A 512 7.56 7.59 -23.40
CA ILE A 512 7.25 8.83 -22.70
C ILE A 512 6.85 9.89 -23.74
N VAL A 513 5.63 10.39 -23.65
CA VAL A 513 5.10 11.39 -24.59
C VAL A 513 5.21 12.78 -23.95
N VAL A 514 5.89 13.69 -24.65
CA VAL A 514 6.03 15.11 -24.29
C VAL A 514 5.26 15.97 -25.28
N SER A 515 4.76 17.12 -24.84
CA SER A 515 4.05 18.08 -25.71
C SER A 515 4.82 19.40 -25.79
N ASP A 516 4.91 20.00 -26.97
CA ASP A 516 5.53 21.33 -27.15
C ASP A 516 4.79 22.43 -26.37
N ASP A 517 3.49 22.23 -26.15
CA ASP A 517 2.64 23.14 -25.39
C ASP A 517 2.84 23.01 -23.86
N GLN A 518 3.57 21.98 -23.40
CA GLN A 518 3.92 21.78 -21.99
C GLN A 518 5.34 22.29 -21.70
N LEU A 519 5.46 23.32 -20.86
CA LEU A 519 6.75 23.85 -20.45
C LEU A 519 7.59 22.78 -19.74
N MET A 520 8.71 22.35 -20.36
CA MET A 520 9.66 21.40 -19.76
C MET A 520 10.43 22.02 -18.58
N SER A 521 9.79 22.01 -17.42
CA SER A 521 10.38 22.42 -16.13
C SER A 521 11.55 21.52 -15.73
N GLY A 522 12.39 21.98 -14.80
CA GLY A 522 13.48 21.16 -14.25
C GLY A 522 12.97 19.85 -13.63
N PHE A 523 11.78 19.91 -13.02
CA PHE A 523 11.10 18.75 -12.45
C PHE A 523 10.68 17.71 -13.51
N LEU A 524 10.01 18.14 -14.58
CA LEU A 524 9.57 17.22 -15.65
C LEU A 524 10.76 16.54 -16.33
N ARG A 525 11.86 17.27 -16.55
CA ARG A 525 13.09 16.69 -17.10
C ARG A 525 13.64 15.59 -16.19
N GLU A 526 13.64 15.82 -14.89
CA GLU A 526 14.11 14.83 -13.93
C GLU A 526 13.17 13.61 -13.84
N LEU A 527 11.86 13.80 -13.97
CA LEU A 527 10.90 12.69 -14.05
C LEU A 527 11.18 11.83 -15.28
N VAL A 528 11.39 12.45 -16.45
CA VAL A 528 11.79 11.76 -17.67
C VAL A 528 13.07 10.96 -17.45
N THR A 529 14.13 11.60 -16.93
CA THR A 529 15.40 10.92 -16.62
C THR A 529 15.22 9.78 -15.64
N THR A 530 14.38 9.94 -14.62
CA THR A 530 14.10 8.90 -13.62
C THR A 530 13.42 7.70 -14.25
N LEU A 531 12.39 7.90 -15.08
CA LEU A 531 11.69 6.82 -15.78
C LEU A 531 12.62 6.10 -16.76
N GLN A 532 13.46 6.83 -17.50
CA GLN A 532 14.47 6.24 -18.38
C GLN A 532 15.48 5.37 -17.63
N ASN A 533 15.98 5.85 -16.48
CA ASN A 533 16.89 5.10 -15.64
C ASN A 533 16.24 3.83 -15.07
N LEU A 534 14.97 3.90 -14.68
CA LEU A 534 14.23 2.73 -14.19
C LEU A 534 14.06 1.67 -15.28
N CYS A 535 13.69 2.08 -16.50
CA CYS A 535 13.59 1.17 -17.64
C CYS A 535 14.95 0.54 -17.97
N THR A 536 16.01 1.35 -17.99
CA THR A 536 17.38 0.87 -18.26
C THR A 536 17.86 -0.15 -17.22
N LEU A 537 17.56 0.09 -15.93
CA LEU A 537 17.93 -0.80 -14.84
C LEU A 537 17.31 -2.21 -14.98
N VAL A 538 16.12 -2.30 -15.57
CA VAL A 538 15.39 -3.56 -15.77
C VAL A 538 15.45 -4.04 -17.21
N GLU A 539 16.38 -3.48 -18.00
CA GLU A 539 16.63 -3.81 -19.42
C GLU A 539 15.37 -3.69 -20.31
N TYR A 540 14.45 -2.79 -19.97
CA TYR A 540 13.23 -2.55 -20.73
C TYR A 540 13.41 -1.40 -21.72
N PRO A 541 13.02 -1.55 -23.01
CA PRO A 541 13.15 -0.47 -23.99
C PRO A 541 12.35 0.76 -23.57
N VAL A 542 12.96 1.95 -23.67
CA VAL A 542 12.31 3.24 -23.34
C VAL A 542 12.60 4.28 -24.39
N ARG A 543 11.61 5.12 -24.72
CA ARG A 543 11.74 6.19 -25.72
C ARG A 543 11.05 7.46 -25.26
N VAL A 544 11.52 8.61 -25.73
CA VAL A 544 10.86 9.90 -25.54
C VAL A 544 10.44 10.42 -26.92
N VAL A 545 9.16 10.74 -27.08
CA VAL A 545 8.59 11.18 -28.35
C VAL A 545 7.79 12.44 -28.13
N ASN A 546 7.90 13.39 -29.06
CA ASN A 546 7.01 14.55 -29.06
C ASN A 546 5.66 14.17 -29.65
N GLU A 547 4.59 14.62 -29.01
CA GLU A 547 3.23 14.34 -29.42
C GLU A 547 2.93 14.73 -30.88
N LYS A 548 3.53 15.80 -31.40
CA LYS A 548 3.35 16.21 -32.81
C LYS A 548 3.86 15.18 -33.82
N ASP A 549 4.76 14.29 -33.40
CA ASP A 549 5.31 13.21 -34.21
C ASP A 549 4.43 11.95 -34.16
N LEU A 550 3.30 11.99 -33.44
CA LEU A 550 2.37 10.87 -33.29
C LEU A 550 1.19 10.98 -34.27
N THR A 551 0.86 9.86 -34.89
CA THR A 551 -0.36 9.69 -35.68
C THR A 551 -1.12 8.44 -35.23
N PHE A 552 -2.45 8.48 -35.30
CA PHE A 552 -3.29 7.34 -34.91
C PHE A 552 -4.18 6.92 -36.08
N SER A 553 -4.05 5.67 -36.50
CA SER A 553 -4.81 5.09 -37.60
C SER A 553 -4.98 3.58 -37.43
N ASN A 554 -6.16 3.06 -37.75
CA ASN A 554 -6.47 1.62 -37.70
C ASN A 554 -6.13 0.98 -36.33
N GLY A 555 -6.55 1.61 -35.22
CA GLY A 555 -6.28 1.10 -33.86
C GLY A 555 -4.82 1.23 -33.39
N THR A 556 -3.91 1.71 -34.23
CA THR A 556 -2.47 1.75 -33.95
C THR A 556 -1.96 3.19 -33.83
N LEU A 557 -1.15 3.43 -32.82
CA LEU A 557 -0.44 4.70 -32.61
C LEU A 557 0.97 4.59 -33.20
N HIS A 558 1.33 5.46 -34.13
CA HIS A 558 2.61 5.46 -34.83
C HIS A 558 3.41 6.70 -34.45
N ALA A 559 4.71 6.54 -34.23
CA ALA A 559 5.65 7.64 -34.05
C ALA A 559 6.52 7.79 -35.29
N SER A 560 6.63 9.02 -35.82
CA SER A 560 7.50 9.39 -36.95
C SER A 560 8.39 10.59 -36.56
N PRO A 561 9.51 10.36 -35.86
CA PRO A 561 10.30 11.44 -35.28
C PRO A 561 10.82 12.42 -36.34
N SER A 562 10.52 13.71 -36.19
CA SER A 562 10.93 14.76 -37.12
C SER A 562 12.14 15.54 -36.58
N GLY A 563 13.33 14.92 -36.52
CA GLY A 563 14.54 15.63 -36.06
C GLY A 563 15.87 15.06 -36.58
N PRO A 564 16.91 15.89 -36.77
CA PRO A 564 18.26 15.41 -37.03
C PRO A 564 18.81 14.65 -35.81
N PRO A 565 19.69 13.65 -35.99
CA PRO A 565 20.27 12.88 -34.89
C PRO A 565 21.02 13.82 -33.92
N PRO A 566 20.95 13.57 -32.60
CA PRO A 566 21.59 14.42 -31.60
C PRO A 566 23.12 14.46 -31.78
N GLU A 567 23.74 15.61 -31.47
CA GLU A 567 25.20 15.80 -31.53
C GLU A 567 25.93 14.84 -30.57
N VAL A 568 27.03 14.27 -31.07
CA VAL A 568 27.89 13.32 -30.36
C VAL A 568 28.47 14.00 -29.11
N GLY A 569 27.97 13.64 -27.93
CA GLY A 569 28.49 14.13 -26.64
C GLY A 569 27.43 14.61 -25.63
N SER A 570 26.16 14.73 -26.01
CA SER A 570 25.09 14.94 -25.03
C SER A 570 24.76 13.62 -24.30
N GLN A 571 24.59 13.66 -22.98
CA GLN A 571 24.25 12.50 -22.14
C GLN A 571 22.79 12.02 -22.36
N ALA A 572 22.30 12.00 -23.59
CA ALA A 572 21.03 11.37 -23.97
C ALA A 572 21.30 9.90 -24.31
N THR A 573 21.21 9.02 -23.32
CA THR A 573 21.39 7.58 -23.49
C THR A 573 20.22 6.94 -24.25
N ASN A 574 20.58 6.26 -25.35
CA ASN A 574 19.89 5.19 -26.09
C ASN A 574 18.67 5.49 -27.01
N ILE A 575 19.02 5.72 -28.28
CA ILE A 575 18.44 5.22 -29.56
C ILE A 575 16.94 5.42 -29.80
N ALA A 576 16.57 6.57 -30.38
CA ALA A 576 15.49 6.58 -31.36
C ALA A 576 16.00 5.90 -32.64
N PRO A 577 15.35 4.85 -33.18
CA PRO A 577 15.65 4.42 -34.53
C PRO A 577 15.35 5.58 -35.50
N SER A 578 16.13 5.69 -36.57
CA SER A 578 15.96 6.69 -37.63
C SER A 578 14.72 6.46 -38.51
N GLY A 579 13.69 5.76 -38.01
CA GLY A 579 12.51 5.34 -38.75
C GLY A 579 11.26 5.23 -37.88
N ALA A 580 10.10 5.23 -38.53
CA ALA A 580 8.80 5.14 -37.87
C ALA A 580 8.61 3.81 -37.11
N PHE A 581 7.87 3.84 -36.01
CA PHE A 581 7.58 2.66 -35.19
C PHE A 581 6.22 2.73 -34.49
N ASP A 582 5.71 1.57 -34.08
CA ASP A 582 4.43 1.44 -33.39
C ASP A 582 4.61 1.64 -31.88
N VAL A 583 3.69 2.41 -31.31
CA VAL A 583 3.62 2.78 -29.90
C VAL A 583 2.45 2.04 -29.29
N ASN A 584 2.71 1.13 -28.34
CA ASN A 584 1.68 0.32 -27.70
C ASN A 584 1.71 0.36 -26.16
N PHE A 585 2.61 1.17 -25.57
CA PHE A 585 2.64 1.46 -24.14
C PHE A 585 3.17 2.88 -23.88
N VAL A 586 2.33 3.74 -23.31
CA VAL A 586 2.60 5.18 -23.19
C VAL A 586 2.48 5.74 -21.79
N TYR A 587 3.40 6.63 -21.42
CA TYR A 587 3.29 7.54 -20.29
C TYR A 587 3.26 8.97 -20.81
N VAL A 588 2.06 9.57 -20.80
CA VAL A 588 1.85 10.94 -21.24
C VAL A 588 2.19 11.90 -20.09
N LEU A 589 3.08 12.87 -20.29
CA LEU A 589 3.42 13.86 -19.24
C LEU A 589 2.30 14.86 -18.95
N CYS A 590 1.32 14.95 -19.84
CA CYS A 590 0.10 15.74 -19.69
C CYS A 590 -0.96 14.99 -18.86
N GLU A 591 -1.79 15.74 -18.12
CA GLU A 591 -2.89 15.20 -17.31
C GLU A 591 -4.15 15.01 -18.15
N TRP A 592 -5.02 14.05 -17.77
CA TRP A 592 -6.28 13.80 -18.48
C TRP A 592 -7.18 15.02 -18.68
N PRO A 593 -7.41 15.92 -17.69
CA PRO A 593 -8.15 17.16 -17.93
C PRO A 593 -7.71 17.92 -19.19
N CYS A 594 -6.39 18.07 -19.40
CA CYS A 594 -5.84 18.77 -20.55
C CYS A 594 -6.07 18.01 -21.87
N ILE A 595 -5.84 16.70 -21.87
CA ILE A 595 -6.10 15.84 -23.05
C ILE A 595 -7.58 15.92 -23.47
N LEU A 596 -8.48 15.93 -22.49
CA LEU A 596 -9.93 15.91 -22.70
C LEU A 596 -10.49 17.30 -23.10
N GLU A 597 -9.92 18.38 -22.58
CA GLU A 597 -10.28 19.76 -22.91
C GLU A 597 -9.88 20.13 -24.35
N TYR A 598 -8.67 19.77 -24.77
CA TYR A 598 -8.12 20.14 -26.07
C TYR A 598 -8.24 19.05 -27.15
N ARG A 599 -9.05 18.01 -26.92
CA ARG A 599 -9.25 16.82 -27.77
C ARG A 599 -9.47 17.05 -29.28
N GLU A 600 -9.90 18.24 -29.70
CA GLU A 600 -10.09 18.61 -31.12
C GLU A 600 -8.90 19.36 -31.73
N SER A 601 -7.84 19.56 -30.95
CA SER A 601 -6.66 20.37 -31.27
C SER A 601 -5.37 19.68 -30.78
N THR A 602 -4.59 20.34 -29.91
CA THR A 602 -3.49 19.72 -29.15
C THR A 602 -4.05 18.54 -28.35
N HIS A 603 -3.46 17.36 -28.48
CA HIS A 603 -3.96 16.09 -27.90
C HIS A 603 -4.99 15.27 -28.66
N SER A 604 -5.41 15.67 -29.85
CA SER A 604 -6.36 14.89 -30.66
C SER A 604 -5.90 13.46 -30.97
N THR A 605 -4.61 13.24 -31.25
CA THR A 605 -4.06 11.90 -31.50
C THR A 605 -4.15 11.00 -30.26
N LEU A 606 -3.73 11.51 -29.10
CA LEU A 606 -3.77 10.76 -27.83
C LEU A 606 -5.21 10.48 -27.38
N TYR A 607 -6.10 11.47 -27.53
CA TYR A 607 -7.52 11.31 -27.26
C TYR A 607 -8.12 10.17 -28.10
N ARG A 608 -7.89 10.16 -29.41
CA ARG A 608 -8.41 9.12 -30.31
C ARG A 608 -7.88 7.74 -29.95
N ALA A 609 -6.59 7.61 -29.66
CA ALA A 609 -6.02 6.35 -29.19
C ALA A 609 -6.68 5.87 -27.88
N ALA A 610 -6.97 6.79 -26.96
CA ALA A 610 -7.59 6.44 -25.68
C ALA A 610 -9.05 5.99 -25.81
N VAL A 611 -9.86 6.57 -26.70
CA VAL A 611 -11.30 6.25 -26.78
C VAL A 611 -11.66 5.25 -27.87
N ASP A 612 -10.75 4.91 -28.78
CA ASP A 612 -11.01 3.96 -29.86
C ASP A 612 -11.10 2.51 -29.32
N PRO A 613 -12.23 1.79 -29.51
CA PRO A 613 -12.42 0.43 -28.99
C PRO A 613 -11.41 -0.58 -29.52
N GLU A 614 -10.87 -0.36 -30.72
CA GLU A 614 -9.89 -1.24 -31.37
C GLU A 614 -8.44 -0.91 -30.99
N SER A 615 -8.21 0.09 -30.13
CA SER A 615 -6.86 0.44 -29.70
C SER A 615 -6.25 -0.64 -28.80
N ASP A 616 -5.01 -1.01 -29.12
CA ASP A 616 -4.13 -1.83 -28.26
C ASP A 616 -3.12 -0.98 -27.46
N VAL A 617 -3.33 0.35 -27.42
CA VAL A 617 -2.42 1.24 -26.69
C VAL A 617 -2.71 1.17 -25.20
N VAL A 618 -1.70 0.76 -24.42
CA VAL A 618 -1.77 0.78 -22.96
C VAL A 618 -1.34 2.16 -22.46
N PHE A 619 -2.21 2.87 -21.75
CA PHE A 619 -1.86 4.11 -21.06
C PHE A 619 -1.44 3.80 -19.62
N ALA A 620 -0.21 4.17 -19.26
CA ALA A 620 0.30 4.03 -17.89
C ALA A 620 -0.51 4.84 -16.85
N LYS A 621 -1.23 5.87 -17.33
CA LYS A 621 -2.26 6.62 -16.60
C LYS A 621 -3.59 6.34 -17.29
N PRO A 622 -4.36 5.32 -16.91
CA PRO A 622 -5.59 4.97 -17.64
C PRO A 622 -6.69 6.02 -17.45
N LEU A 623 -7.62 6.08 -18.39
CA LEU A 623 -8.64 7.13 -18.43
C LEU A 623 -9.50 7.18 -17.16
N TRP A 624 -9.82 6.03 -16.57
CA TRP A 624 -10.66 5.98 -15.36
C TRP A 624 -10.00 6.63 -14.15
N ALA A 625 -8.66 6.80 -14.13
CA ALA A 625 -7.95 7.50 -13.07
C ALA A 625 -8.42 8.96 -12.94
N TYR A 626 -8.98 9.52 -14.01
CA TYR A 626 -9.65 10.83 -14.01
C TYR A 626 -10.79 10.95 -12.99
N LEU A 627 -11.47 9.84 -12.66
CA LEU A 627 -12.59 9.86 -11.72
C LEU A 627 -12.13 10.07 -10.28
N CYS A 628 -10.96 9.57 -9.89
CA CYS A 628 -10.45 9.66 -8.52
C CYS A 628 -9.28 10.64 -8.35
N CYS A 629 -8.71 11.16 -9.45
CA CYS A 629 -7.66 12.16 -9.42
C CYS A 629 -8.16 13.52 -8.91
N GLY A 630 -7.40 14.14 -8.01
CA GLY A 630 -7.68 15.46 -7.44
C GLY A 630 -7.87 15.43 -5.93
N THR A 631 -8.30 16.57 -5.39
CA THR A 631 -8.57 16.76 -3.96
C THR A 631 -9.80 15.96 -3.56
N VAL A 632 -9.73 15.25 -2.44
CA VAL A 632 -10.83 14.41 -1.91
C VAL A 632 -11.75 15.20 -0.98
N ASN A 633 -11.22 16.24 -0.30
CA ASN A 633 -11.91 17.00 0.76
C ASN A 633 -11.86 18.51 0.51
N ASP A 634 -12.33 19.00 -0.65
CA ASP A 634 -12.25 20.43 -1.05
C ASP A 634 -13.27 21.37 -0.34
N GLY A 635 -13.71 21.01 0.87
CA GLY A 635 -14.71 21.77 1.64
C GLY A 635 -14.28 23.19 2.04
N ASP A 636 -12.98 23.48 2.05
CA ASP A 636 -12.44 24.76 2.54
C ASP A 636 -12.61 25.95 1.57
N GLN A 637 -12.96 25.72 0.30
CA GLN A 637 -13.20 26.82 -0.65
C GLN A 637 -14.68 27.27 -0.72
N VAL A 638 -15.62 26.44 -0.23
CA VAL A 638 -17.05 26.62 -0.50
C VAL A 638 -17.81 27.27 0.67
N GLU A 639 -17.29 27.22 1.90
CA GLU A 639 -17.96 27.88 3.05
C GLU A 639 -17.98 29.42 3.00
N ARG A 640 -17.37 30.05 1.98
CA ARG A 640 -17.50 31.51 1.75
C ARG A 640 -18.42 31.91 0.60
N ALA A 641 -19.05 30.99 -0.12
CA ALA A 641 -19.93 31.32 -1.24
C ALA A 641 -21.31 30.67 -1.09
N HIS A 642 -22.30 31.53 -0.87
CA HIS A 642 -23.72 31.20 -0.82
C HIS A 642 -24.19 30.25 -1.93
N HIS A 643 -25.08 29.32 -1.54
CA HIS A 643 -26.10 28.63 -2.33
C HIS A 643 -26.17 28.94 -3.84
N THR A 644 -25.22 28.43 -4.63
CA THR A 644 -25.39 28.20 -6.06
C THR A 644 -24.52 27.03 -6.51
N SER A 645 -25.15 25.90 -6.86
CA SER A 645 -24.72 24.91 -7.86
C SER A 645 -23.22 24.81 -8.19
N LEU A 646 -22.35 24.57 -7.20
CA LEU A 646 -20.96 24.23 -7.47
C LEU A 646 -20.86 22.71 -7.62
N SER A 647 -20.63 22.28 -8.87
CA SER A 647 -20.27 20.93 -9.25
C SER A 647 -19.07 20.47 -8.42
N HIS A 648 -19.28 19.56 -7.45
CA HIS A 648 -18.18 18.86 -6.79
C HIS A 648 -17.23 18.28 -7.84
N SER A 649 -15.91 18.33 -7.56
CA SER A 649 -14.91 17.67 -8.40
C SER A 649 -15.22 16.17 -8.53
N ARG A 650 -14.76 15.53 -9.62
CA ARG A 650 -15.03 14.11 -9.87
C ARG A 650 -14.46 13.21 -8.77
N SER A 651 -13.28 13.55 -8.25
CA SER A 651 -12.67 12.87 -7.10
C SER A 651 -13.56 12.90 -5.87
N VAL A 652 -14.13 14.06 -5.52
CA VAL A 652 -15.07 14.17 -4.39
C VAL A 652 -16.30 13.29 -4.63
N ARG A 653 -16.87 13.29 -5.85
CA ARG A 653 -18.01 12.42 -6.19
C ARG A 653 -17.67 10.93 -6.08
N PHE A 654 -16.46 10.52 -6.49
CA PHE A 654 -15.97 9.14 -6.39
C PHE A 654 -15.85 8.70 -4.92
N PHE A 655 -15.24 9.52 -4.07
CA PHE A 655 -15.05 9.18 -2.66
C PHE A 655 -16.34 9.34 -1.82
N ASP A 656 -17.31 10.17 -2.24
CA ASP A 656 -18.66 10.17 -1.63
C ASP A 656 -19.36 8.82 -1.86
N VAL A 657 -19.23 8.21 -3.04
CA VAL A 657 -19.74 6.84 -3.28
C VAL A 657 -19.09 5.84 -2.32
N CYS A 658 -17.76 5.92 -2.12
CA CYS A 658 -17.05 5.05 -1.18
C CYS A 658 -17.60 5.19 0.24
N ARG A 659 -17.75 6.43 0.71
CA ARG A 659 -18.32 6.75 2.02
C ARG A 659 -19.70 6.15 2.21
N ARG A 660 -20.54 6.18 1.18
CA ARG A 660 -21.91 5.63 1.25
C ARG A 660 -21.93 4.12 1.28
N LEU A 661 -21.10 3.46 0.49
CA LEU A 661 -20.92 2.00 0.58
C LEU A 661 -20.54 1.61 2.01
N TYR A 662 -19.58 2.34 2.60
CA TYR A 662 -19.18 2.12 3.99
C TYR A 662 -20.33 2.29 4.98
N LEU A 663 -21.12 3.37 4.85
CA LEU A 663 -22.30 3.62 5.70
C LEU A 663 -23.38 2.57 5.50
N LEU A 664 -23.63 2.09 4.29
CA LEU A 664 -24.58 1.01 4.00
C LEU A 664 -24.11 -0.32 4.59
N ALA A 665 -22.80 -0.54 4.60
CA ALA A 665 -22.19 -1.69 5.23
C ALA A 665 -22.14 -1.58 6.77
N SER A 666 -22.57 -0.47 7.37
CA SER A 666 -22.53 -0.17 8.81
C SER A 666 -23.93 0.25 9.34
N PRO A 667 -24.21 0.27 10.65
CA PRO A 667 -24.15 -0.82 11.63
C PRO A 667 -25.34 -1.81 11.55
N LYS A 668 -26.13 -1.81 10.47
CA LYS A 668 -27.42 -2.53 10.43
C LYS A 668 -27.37 -4.05 10.29
N GLN A 669 -26.19 -4.65 10.09
CA GLN A 669 -26.05 -6.10 9.93
C GLN A 669 -25.08 -6.68 10.97
N PRO A 670 -25.43 -7.78 11.65
CA PRO A 670 -24.58 -8.40 12.65
C PRO A 670 -23.24 -8.82 12.04
N ALA A 671 -22.13 -8.67 12.77
CA ALA A 671 -20.77 -8.99 12.30
C ALA A 671 -20.63 -10.41 11.69
N LYS A 672 -21.51 -11.34 12.09
CA LYS A 672 -21.55 -12.74 11.63
C LYS A 672 -22.12 -12.93 10.21
N THR A 673 -22.69 -11.89 9.57
CA THR A 673 -23.28 -12.00 8.22
C THR A 673 -22.42 -11.39 7.12
N TRP A 674 -21.32 -10.68 7.47
CA TRP A 674 -20.42 -10.13 6.47
C TRP A 674 -19.44 -11.20 6.01
N ASP A 675 -19.28 -11.33 4.69
CA ASP A 675 -18.12 -12.04 4.15
C ASP A 675 -16.84 -11.23 4.40
N LEU A 676 -15.69 -11.85 4.13
CA LEU A 676 -14.40 -11.21 4.37
C LEU A 676 -14.27 -9.93 3.52
N GLU A 677 -14.77 -9.95 2.28
CA GLU A 677 -14.68 -8.84 1.33
C GLU A 677 -15.29 -7.55 1.89
N VAL A 678 -16.53 -7.58 2.37
CA VAL A 678 -17.15 -6.37 2.94
C VAL A 678 -16.46 -5.95 4.23
N SER A 679 -16.03 -6.91 5.05
CA SER A 679 -15.30 -6.61 6.29
C SER A 679 -13.99 -5.86 6.00
N GLU A 680 -13.26 -6.31 4.98
CA GLU A 680 -12.01 -5.69 4.51
C GLU A 680 -12.23 -4.31 3.90
N TYR A 681 -13.25 -4.16 3.05
CA TYR A 681 -13.63 -2.86 2.48
C TYR A 681 -13.97 -1.85 3.58
N LYS A 682 -14.75 -2.26 4.59
CA LYS A 682 -15.11 -1.41 5.71
C LYS A 682 -13.90 -1.00 6.54
N ASP A 683 -13.02 -1.95 6.84
CA ASP A 683 -11.80 -1.67 7.58
C ASP A 683 -10.90 -0.70 6.82
N SER A 684 -10.75 -0.87 5.50
CA SER A 684 -10.01 0.07 4.65
C SER A 684 -10.61 1.48 4.64
N CYS A 685 -11.93 1.61 4.44
CA CYS A 685 -12.60 2.92 4.46
C CYS A 685 -12.42 3.64 5.80
N ARG A 686 -12.49 2.91 6.91
CA ARG A 686 -12.23 3.43 8.25
C ARG A 686 -10.80 3.97 8.37
N ARG A 687 -9.79 3.20 7.92
CA ARG A 687 -8.37 3.59 8.01
C ARG A 687 -8.02 4.87 7.27
N ILE A 688 -8.68 5.16 6.15
CA ILE A 688 -8.38 6.33 5.30
C ILE A 688 -9.24 7.57 5.62
N HIS A 689 -10.18 7.45 6.57
CA HIS A 689 -11.06 8.51 7.06
C HIS A 689 -11.68 9.41 5.97
N ILE A 690 -12.54 8.84 5.14
CA ILE A 690 -13.32 9.60 4.14
C ILE A 690 -14.52 10.35 4.78
N ASP A 691 -14.84 10.09 6.06
CA ASP A 691 -16.09 10.52 6.74
C ASP A 691 -15.88 11.48 7.94
N ALA A 692 -14.74 12.15 8.05
CA ALA A 692 -14.64 13.22 9.05
C ALA A 692 -15.38 14.46 8.50
N GLU A 693 -16.25 15.10 9.30
CA GLU A 693 -16.46 16.55 9.15
C GLU A 693 -15.08 17.17 9.00
N PRO A 694 -14.84 18.11 8.06
CA PRO A 694 -13.52 18.70 7.86
C PRO A 694 -12.99 19.09 9.24
N VAL A 695 -12.02 18.32 9.74
CA VAL A 695 -11.57 18.40 11.13
C VAL A 695 -11.27 19.85 11.39
N SER A 696 -12.08 20.48 12.27
CA SER A 696 -12.19 21.93 12.40
C SER A 696 -10.83 22.60 12.21
N VAL A 697 -10.64 23.13 10.99
CA VAL A 697 -9.58 23.97 10.43
C VAL A 697 -8.36 24.17 11.33
N HIS A 698 -7.65 23.11 11.68
CA HIS A 698 -6.37 23.20 12.41
C HIS A 698 -5.49 21.96 12.17
N SER A 699 -5.51 21.38 10.97
CA SER A 699 -4.31 20.67 10.51
C SER A 699 -3.15 21.65 10.64
N PRO A 700 -2.00 21.28 11.22
CA PRO A 700 -0.84 22.16 11.17
C PRO A 700 -0.60 22.42 9.70
N VAL A 701 -0.88 23.64 9.25
CA VAL A 701 -1.36 24.06 7.89
C VAL A 701 -0.49 23.58 6.69
N HIS A 702 0.55 22.79 6.91
CA HIS A 702 1.58 22.39 5.95
C HIS A 702 2.08 20.94 6.09
N LEU A 703 1.34 20.05 6.76
CA LEU A 703 1.83 18.69 7.06
C LEU A 703 1.19 17.61 6.19
N SER A 704 1.73 17.35 4.99
CA SER A 704 1.30 16.25 4.12
C SER A 704 2.33 15.13 4.07
N ALA A 705 1.85 13.89 4.10
CA ALA A 705 2.63 12.70 3.78
C ALA A 705 2.29 12.24 2.37
N ASP A 706 3.29 12.15 1.49
CA ASP A 706 3.11 11.65 0.13
C ASP A 706 3.63 10.21 0.06
N SER A 707 2.79 9.32 -0.44
CA SER A 707 3.12 7.92 -0.68
C SER A 707 3.03 7.62 -2.17
N LEU A 708 3.97 6.82 -2.68
CA LEU A 708 3.96 6.36 -4.07
C LEU A 708 3.35 4.96 -4.13
N MET A 709 2.24 4.85 -4.84
CA MET A 709 1.61 3.60 -5.20
C MET A 709 2.09 3.18 -6.59
N ILE A 710 2.50 1.93 -6.74
CA ILE A 710 2.81 1.32 -8.02
C ILE A 710 2.07 -0.02 -8.04
N ASN A 711 1.21 -0.18 -9.04
CA ASN A 711 0.27 -1.28 -9.21
C ASN A 711 -0.77 -1.36 -8.08
N LEU A 712 -2.01 -0.88 -8.31
CA LEU A 712 -3.07 -0.84 -7.29
C LEU A 712 -3.54 -2.23 -6.85
N ALA A 713 -3.39 -3.27 -7.67
CA ALA A 713 -3.66 -4.65 -7.28
C ALA A 713 -2.54 -5.23 -6.38
N GLY A 714 -1.40 -4.52 -6.32
CA GLY A 714 -0.16 -5.00 -5.74
C GLY A 714 0.32 -4.22 -4.51
N SER A 715 0.50 -2.90 -4.56
CA SER A 715 1.16 -2.21 -3.44
C SER A 715 0.96 -0.72 -3.33
N CYS A 716 1.14 -0.32 -2.08
CA CYS A 716 1.70 0.95 -1.68
C CYS A 716 3.08 0.67 -1.08
N TYR A 717 4.15 1.29 -1.60
CA TYR A 717 5.49 0.99 -1.12
C TYR A 717 6.05 2.13 -0.27
N MET A 718 6.33 1.84 1.00
CA MET A 718 7.35 2.55 1.79
C MET A 718 8.13 1.50 2.58
N GLY A 719 9.46 1.59 2.55
CA GLY A 719 10.30 0.44 2.84
C GLY A 719 10.49 0.08 4.31
N HIS A 720 11.18 -1.05 4.43
CA HIS A 720 11.41 -1.79 5.64
C HIS A 720 12.65 -1.30 6.42
N VAL A 721 12.70 -1.69 7.69
CA VAL A 721 13.78 -1.41 8.65
C VAL A 721 14.70 -2.63 8.72
N ASP A 722 15.98 -2.46 8.40
CA ASP A 722 17.00 -3.42 8.84
C ASP A 722 17.13 -3.31 10.36
N ALA A 723 16.49 -4.23 11.08
CA ALA A 723 16.69 -4.36 12.51
C ALA A 723 18.07 -5.01 12.76
N ILE A 724 19.11 -4.20 12.88
CA ILE A 724 20.29 -4.59 13.67
C ILE A 724 19.87 -4.45 15.13
N ARG A 725 19.52 -5.56 15.77
CA ARG A 725 19.38 -5.62 17.23
C ARG A 725 20.63 -6.23 17.83
N ASN A 726 21.26 -5.49 18.74
CA ASN A 726 22.09 -6.10 19.77
C ASN A 726 21.19 -6.99 20.63
N ALA A 727 21.69 -8.18 20.95
CA ALA A 727 21.02 -9.14 21.80
C ALA A 727 20.96 -8.61 23.24
N ASP A 728 19.78 -8.18 23.71
CA ASP A 728 19.53 -8.01 25.13
C ASP A 728 19.06 -9.35 25.72
N SER A 729 19.79 -9.84 26.72
CA SER A 729 19.66 -11.16 27.32
C SER A 729 18.50 -11.31 28.32
N GLU A 730 17.54 -10.39 28.33
CA GLU A 730 16.44 -10.37 29.31
C GLU A 730 15.07 -10.35 28.61
N ASN A 731 14.78 -11.42 27.87
CA ASN A 731 13.48 -11.64 27.25
C ASN A 731 12.48 -12.16 28.31
N THR A 732 11.87 -11.25 29.07
CA THR A 732 10.86 -11.54 30.11
C THR A 732 9.44 -11.67 29.55
N GLY A 733 9.27 -11.85 28.24
CA GLY A 733 7.95 -11.94 27.61
C GLY A 733 7.20 -10.59 27.54
N ILE A 734 7.85 -9.49 27.90
CA ILE A 734 7.33 -8.12 27.78
C ILE A 734 8.42 -7.28 27.11
N HIS A 735 8.54 -7.35 25.79
CA HIS A 735 9.43 -6.44 25.07
C HIS A 735 8.72 -5.10 24.82
N ALA A 736 9.31 -4.03 25.34
CA ALA A 736 8.94 -2.62 25.13
C ALA A 736 10.06 -1.90 24.36
N GLY A 737 10.29 -2.31 23.12
CA GLY A 737 11.21 -1.63 22.21
C GLY A 737 10.47 -1.27 20.94
N ASP A 738 10.02 -0.02 20.84
CA ASP A 738 9.21 0.43 19.72
C ASP A 738 10.05 0.73 18.47
N THR A 739 9.59 0.27 17.31
CA THR A 739 10.18 0.59 16.01
C THR A 739 10.08 2.08 15.72
N ALA A 740 11.16 2.65 15.19
CA ALA A 740 11.19 4.01 14.66
C ALA A 740 11.39 4.01 13.14
N PHE A 741 10.74 4.93 12.42
CA PHE A 741 10.86 5.11 10.97
C PHE A 741 11.17 6.56 10.64
N LEU A 742 11.93 6.82 9.57
CA LEU A 742 12.09 8.17 9.03
C LEU A 742 11.32 8.28 7.72
N MET A 743 10.43 9.26 7.66
CA MET A 743 9.57 9.45 6.49
C MET A 743 9.63 10.89 6.01
N PHE A 744 9.61 11.07 4.69
CA PHE A 744 9.71 12.38 4.08
C PHE A 744 8.33 12.96 3.89
N MET A 745 7.95 13.87 4.80
CA MET A 745 6.75 14.68 4.67
C MET A 745 7.14 16.01 4.05
N PHE A 746 6.62 16.29 2.87
CA PHE A 746 6.97 17.48 2.11
C PHE A 746 6.08 18.65 2.53
N PRO A 747 6.61 19.87 2.67
CA PRO A 747 5.74 21.03 2.80
C PRO A 747 4.95 21.19 1.50
N THR A 748 3.63 21.32 1.62
CA THR A 748 2.76 21.79 0.54
C THR A 748 3.29 23.15 0.08
N ARG A 749 3.94 23.22 -1.09
CA ARG A 749 4.13 24.51 -1.74
C ARG A 749 2.75 24.93 -2.25
N PRO A 750 2.29 26.16 -1.99
CA PRO A 750 1.13 26.67 -2.71
C PRO A 750 1.44 26.54 -4.21
N ALA A 751 0.49 25.99 -4.96
CA ALA A 751 0.53 26.00 -6.41
C ALA A 751 0.76 27.46 -6.85
N THR A 752 1.91 27.74 -7.42
CA THR A 752 2.20 29.00 -8.12
C THR A 752 1.93 28.83 -9.59
#